data_AF-A0A2K6SYX7-F1
#
_entry.id   AF-A0A2K6SYX7-F1
#
_cell.length_a   1.000
_cell.length_b   1.000
_cell.length_c   1.000
_cell.angle_alpha   90.00
_cell.angle_beta   90.00
_cell.angle_gamma   90.00
#
_symmetry.space_group_name_H-M   'P 1'
#
loop_
_entity.id
_entity.type
_entity.pdbx_description
1 polymer ?
#
loop_
_entity_poly.entity_id
_entity_poly.type
_entity_poly.pdbx_seq_one_letter_code
_entity_poly.pdbx_strand_id
1 'polypeptide(L)'
;MLRLRAICPFSWRVFQFRPISCEPLIIQMNKCTDEEQIFDFIERNKAILSEQQVGCAFNMLWNLQKQKTSLVKNVEYVRDHPQFLTLHNLAMNKFKLMNDDTLVNVLYITQQFAGEDFDPLVEALVTESWRRLERFDIKLLSVFSSCLAEQHLYFSPLMGRIADIVHRNLETTQDLSSLSVLMVNISSLISRHFQEQLVNKTELLFDTMDSSEVDFAKRIVQFLRNIRYCYQPLLERCNNVFLSNVDQLDLDSISKILSLHKFLQFNSFKFIMVAKKKLTEIIPLLNDPASFVKLFVALGPIAGPEEKKQLKSTMLLMAEELTSEQALAVLRALEDMESRNSHLIKRIASVLYKHLDNYKPLELLKITQALTCLHFQRKEFFVKLRELLLSYLKISFIPTEMSFLVCAISMLPSPLMDKVGISRIEAVLPQCDLNKLTSFSASVLRWIQYDHMHLDSNTGKQLKLLQKLDHYSHQRLQHINSFDLLWKELKYLKGDMFPESLIEEMIAALQRFRDEINYINVAEIAYFISKTNYLSTLLLDRIASVAVQQIEKIHPFTVFAIILPFSILNYDPPQRDEFLETCMQHLNSYLGIFDPHMLVILGSSLATLEYFPEDLLKAIFNIKFLARLDSQLEVLPSCQSTRVQFRLMELNRSVCLECPEFQIPWFHNRFCQQHNKGIGGMNRAQQQIYKMLAEVLGGINCVKASVLTPYYHTVDFECALDKTKKPLPYGSHNITLGQRPEMPWESNTEIVGSRLPPGAERIALEFLDSKAFCRNIPHMKGKSAMKKRHLEILGYRVIQISQFEWNSMALSTKDARMDYLRERIFGEVKS
;
A
#
# COMPACT_ATOMS: atom_id res chain seq x y z
N MET A 1 37.96 -74.46 74.27
CA MET A 1 36.90 -73.65 74.93
C MET A 1 35.64 -73.77 74.07
N LEU A 2 34.79 -74.77 74.36
CA LEU A 2 33.42 -74.63 74.92
C LEU A 2 32.43 -73.94 73.95
N ARG A 3 31.28 -74.48 73.52
CA ARG A 3 30.61 -75.80 73.59
C ARG A 3 29.30 -75.70 72.74
N LEU A 4 29.02 -76.74 71.95
CA LEU A 4 27.71 -77.42 71.71
C LEU A 4 26.52 -76.80 70.92
N ARG A 5 26.21 -77.48 69.78
CA ARG A 5 24.95 -78.10 69.29
C ARG A 5 23.56 -77.47 69.58
N ALA A 6 22.75 -77.29 68.52
CA ALA A 6 21.41 -77.88 68.27
C ALA A 6 20.73 -77.19 67.05
N ILE A 7 20.44 -77.87 65.92
CA ILE A 7 19.16 -78.48 65.50
C ILE A 7 17.98 -77.46 65.30
N CYS A 8 17.52 -77.33 64.05
CA CYS A 8 16.27 -76.69 63.53
C CYS A 8 14.99 -77.04 64.35
N PRO A 9 13.83 -76.32 64.27
CA PRO A 9 13.12 -75.90 63.03
C PRO A 9 12.21 -74.63 63.12
N PHE A 10 11.39 -74.40 62.08
CA PHE A 10 10.27 -73.43 61.91
C PHE A 10 10.66 -71.98 61.53
N SER A 11 10.01 -71.27 60.60
CA SER A 11 8.96 -71.57 59.63
C SER A 11 9.01 -70.50 58.54
N TRP A 12 9.10 -70.89 57.27
CA TRP A 12 8.89 -69.99 56.15
C TRP A 12 7.42 -69.56 56.11
N ARG A 13 7.12 -68.33 56.52
CA ARG A 13 5.98 -67.60 55.94
C ARG A 13 6.52 -66.76 54.81
N VAL A 14 6.39 -67.34 53.62
CA VAL A 14 6.45 -66.67 52.34
C VAL A 14 5.46 -65.51 52.37
N PHE A 15 5.94 -64.29 52.59
CA PHE A 15 5.26 -63.13 52.03
C PHE A 15 5.78 -62.98 50.61
N GLN A 16 4.90 -63.30 49.66
CA GLN A 16 5.11 -63.04 48.25
C GLN A 16 5.46 -61.56 48.08
N PHE A 17 6.71 -61.27 47.73
CA PHE A 17 7.01 -60.05 46.99
C PHE A 17 6.19 -60.13 45.70
N ARG A 18 5.05 -59.43 45.65
CA ARG A 18 4.55 -58.96 44.37
C ARG A 18 5.63 -58.04 43.84
N PRO A 19 6.18 -58.26 42.63
CA PRO A 19 6.95 -57.22 41.98
C PRO A 19 5.95 -56.10 41.73
N ILE A 20 5.98 -55.05 42.55
CA ILE A 20 5.42 -53.76 42.16
C ILE A 20 6.27 -53.40 40.95
N SER A 21 5.73 -53.65 39.76
CA SER A 21 6.30 -53.11 38.54
C SER A 21 6.23 -51.60 38.71
N CYS A 22 7.31 -51.01 39.20
CA CYS A 22 7.55 -49.58 39.16
C CYS A 22 7.73 -49.19 37.69
N GLU A 23 6.67 -49.28 36.89
CA GLU A 23 6.60 -48.45 35.70
C GLU A 23 6.64 -47.01 36.19
N PRO A 24 7.59 -46.17 35.71
CA PRO A 24 7.61 -44.75 36.02
C PRO A 24 6.21 -44.17 35.77
N LEU A 25 5.68 -43.37 36.71
CA LEU A 25 4.34 -42.77 36.62
C LEU A 25 4.11 -42.04 35.27
N ILE A 26 5.16 -41.51 34.65
CA ILE A 26 5.15 -40.91 33.31
C ILE A 26 4.78 -41.93 32.22
N ILE A 27 5.27 -43.17 32.29
CA ILE A 27 4.92 -44.24 31.34
C ILE A 27 3.45 -44.63 31.48
N GLN A 28 2.91 -44.61 32.71
CA GLN A 28 1.49 -44.86 32.93
C GLN A 28 0.61 -43.73 32.38
N MET A 29 1.03 -42.47 32.56
CA MET A 29 0.34 -41.31 31.97
C MET A 29 0.39 -41.33 30.44
N ASN A 30 1.51 -41.71 29.84
CA ASN A 30 1.65 -41.79 28.38
C ASN A 30 0.77 -42.89 27.74
N LYS A 31 0.23 -43.82 28.53
CA LYS A 31 -0.73 -44.84 28.08
C LYS A 31 -2.18 -44.35 28.10
N CYS A 32 -2.46 -43.19 28.69
CA CYS A 32 -3.82 -42.62 28.73
C CYS A 32 -4.26 -42.19 27.33
N THR A 33 -5.49 -42.57 26.94
CA THR A 33 -6.05 -42.28 25.60
C THR A 33 -7.11 -41.18 25.59
N ASP A 34 -7.63 -40.80 26.76
CA ASP A 34 -8.68 -39.80 26.92
C ASP A 34 -8.41 -38.89 28.13
N GLU A 35 -9.12 -37.76 28.19
CA GLU A 35 -8.93 -36.77 29.26
C GLU A 35 -9.39 -37.28 30.64
N GLU A 36 -10.43 -38.14 30.70
CA GLU A 36 -10.95 -38.70 31.95
C GLU A 36 -9.94 -39.63 32.63
N GLN A 37 -9.22 -40.47 31.86
CA GLN A 37 -8.16 -41.33 32.35
C GLN A 37 -7.00 -40.52 32.97
N ILE A 38 -6.70 -39.35 32.41
CA ILE A 38 -5.69 -38.44 32.97
C ILE A 38 -6.20 -37.83 34.27
N PHE A 39 -7.46 -37.38 34.32
CA PHE A 39 -8.05 -36.83 35.53
C PHE A 39 -8.16 -37.85 36.66
N ASP A 40 -8.59 -39.08 36.36
CA ASP A 40 -8.59 -40.22 37.29
C ASP A 40 -7.18 -40.51 37.82
N PHE A 41 -6.17 -40.42 36.96
CA PHE A 41 -4.78 -40.61 37.35
C PHE A 41 -4.29 -39.50 38.28
N ILE A 42 -4.64 -38.24 38.00
CA ILE A 42 -4.33 -37.08 38.85
C ILE A 42 -4.99 -37.24 40.22
N GLU A 43 -6.25 -37.66 40.26
CA GLU A 43 -6.99 -37.86 41.50
C GLU A 43 -6.34 -38.94 42.38
N ARG A 44 -5.95 -40.07 41.78
CA ARG A 44 -5.31 -41.20 42.49
C ARG A 44 -3.90 -40.87 43.01
N ASN A 45 -3.18 -39.95 42.36
CA ASN A 45 -1.76 -39.71 42.62
C ASN A 45 -1.43 -38.29 43.12
N LYS A 46 -2.43 -37.46 43.45
CA LYS A 46 -2.26 -36.02 43.79
C LYS A 46 -1.15 -35.69 44.80
N ALA A 47 -0.87 -36.57 45.77
CA ALA A 47 0.15 -36.36 46.79
C ALA A 47 1.59 -36.75 46.34
N ILE A 48 1.70 -37.58 45.29
CA ILE A 48 2.95 -38.23 44.87
C ILE A 48 3.52 -37.58 43.59
N LEU A 49 2.70 -36.86 42.82
CA LEU A 49 3.11 -36.25 41.54
C LEU A 49 4.28 -35.27 41.72
N SER A 50 5.42 -35.54 41.08
CA SER A 50 6.55 -34.58 40.97
C SER A 50 6.22 -33.43 40.01
N GLU A 51 7.02 -32.37 40.04
CA GLU A 51 6.92 -31.23 39.13
C GLU A 51 7.01 -31.62 37.64
N GLN A 52 7.87 -32.60 37.30
CA GLN A 52 7.95 -33.14 35.94
C GLN A 52 6.68 -33.89 35.53
N GLN A 53 6.07 -34.62 36.46
CA GLN A 53 4.82 -35.34 36.21
C GLN A 53 3.64 -34.39 36.08
N VAL A 54 3.60 -33.30 36.84
CA VAL A 54 2.62 -32.21 36.67
C VAL A 54 2.75 -31.61 35.26
N GLY A 55 3.97 -31.28 34.83
CA GLY A 55 4.24 -30.81 33.47
C GLY A 55 3.79 -31.79 32.38
N CYS A 56 4.05 -33.08 32.58
CA CYS A 56 3.63 -34.14 31.67
C CYS A 56 2.09 -34.24 31.57
N ALA A 57 1.37 -33.99 32.67
CA ALA A 57 -0.09 -34.04 32.70
C ALA A 57 -0.69 -32.91 31.86
N PHE A 58 -0.18 -31.68 32.01
CA PHE A 58 -0.56 -30.55 31.16
C PHE A 58 -0.31 -30.86 29.68
N ASN A 59 0.88 -31.38 29.35
CA ASN A 59 1.25 -31.70 27.96
C ASN A 59 0.33 -32.77 27.34
N MET A 60 -0.02 -33.81 28.10
CA MET A 60 -0.93 -34.86 27.63
C MET A 60 -2.34 -34.33 27.39
N LEU A 61 -2.90 -33.54 28.32
CA LEU A 61 -4.21 -32.89 28.15
C LEU A 61 -4.25 -32.03 26.88
N TRP A 62 -3.20 -31.24 26.66
CA TRP A 62 -3.11 -30.41 25.45
C TRP A 62 -2.96 -31.23 24.17
N ASN A 63 -2.14 -32.29 24.18
CA ASN A 63 -1.94 -33.14 23.00
C ASN A 63 -3.24 -33.86 22.60
N LEU A 64 -4.03 -34.35 23.56
CA LEU A 64 -5.34 -34.95 23.29
C LEU A 64 -6.31 -33.93 22.66
N GLN A 65 -6.29 -32.68 23.11
CA GLN A 65 -7.07 -31.60 22.50
C GLN A 65 -6.56 -31.18 21.12
N LYS A 66 -5.26 -31.27 20.88
CA LYS A 66 -4.64 -30.94 19.58
C LYS A 66 -4.96 -31.97 18.50
N GLN A 67 -5.17 -33.23 18.88
CA GLN A 67 -5.56 -34.32 17.97
C GLN A 67 -7.04 -34.27 17.56
N LYS A 68 -7.88 -33.51 18.28
CA LYS A 68 -9.30 -33.31 17.95
C LYS A 68 -9.48 -32.19 16.91
N THR A 69 -10.35 -32.42 15.91
CA THR A 69 -10.78 -31.39 14.94
C THR A 69 -11.45 -30.20 15.64
N SER A 70 -11.40 -28.98 15.06
CA SER A 70 -11.92 -27.75 15.67
C SER A 70 -13.37 -27.83 16.16
N LEU A 71 -14.21 -28.65 15.54
CA LEU A 71 -15.61 -28.90 15.91
C LEU A 71 -15.79 -29.80 17.16
N VAL A 72 -14.73 -30.47 17.62
CA VAL A 72 -14.73 -31.48 18.71
C VAL A 72 -13.80 -31.07 19.86
N LYS A 73 -13.20 -29.87 19.79
CA LYS A 73 -12.36 -29.35 20.88
C LYS A 73 -13.24 -29.01 22.08
N ASN A 74 -13.03 -29.74 23.17
CA ASN A 74 -13.79 -29.60 24.41
C ASN A 74 -12.93 -28.86 25.46
N VAL A 75 -12.42 -27.69 25.09
CA VAL A 75 -11.55 -26.86 25.96
C VAL A 75 -12.30 -26.46 27.24
N GLU A 76 -13.59 -26.13 27.12
CA GLU A 76 -14.46 -25.76 28.25
C GLU A 76 -14.65 -26.91 29.24
N TYR A 77 -14.85 -28.15 28.75
CA TYR A 77 -14.97 -29.33 29.60
C TYR A 77 -13.70 -29.58 30.42
N VAL A 78 -12.52 -29.47 29.79
CA VAL A 78 -11.23 -29.66 30.50
C VAL A 78 -11.02 -28.57 31.53
N ARG A 79 -11.32 -27.31 31.19
CA ARG A 79 -11.20 -26.16 32.08
C ARG A 79 -12.09 -26.29 33.32
N ASP A 80 -13.34 -26.68 33.13
CA ASP A 80 -14.36 -26.70 34.19
C ASP A 80 -14.27 -27.98 35.04
N HIS A 81 -13.38 -28.92 34.70
CA HIS A 81 -13.18 -30.18 35.41
C HIS A 81 -12.47 -29.96 36.77
N PRO A 82 -12.97 -30.54 37.89
CA PRO A 82 -12.41 -30.30 39.23
C PRO A 82 -10.94 -30.72 39.39
N GLN A 83 -10.52 -31.75 38.66
CA GLN A 83 -9.18 -32.30 38.67
C GLN A 83 -8.21 -31.41 37.89
N PHE A 84 -8.70 -30.57 36.97
CA PHE A 84 -7.91 -29.53 36.33
C PHE A 84 -7.58 -28.38 37.29
N LEU A 85 -8.54 -28.00 38.16
CA LEU A 85 -8.28 -27.06 39.26
C LEU A 85 -7.28 -27.66 40.27
N THR A 86 -7.37 -28.97 40.53
CA THR A 86 -6.40 -29.68 41.37
C THR A 86 -4.99 -29.65 40.74
N LEU A 87 -4.89 -29.85 39.43
CA LEU A 87 -3.64 -29.75 38.68
C LEU A 87 -3.07 -28.31 38.69
N HIS A 88 -3.92 -27.30 38.56
CA HIS A 88 -3.58 -25.88 38.73
C HIS A 88 -2.96 -25.60 40.11
N ASN A 89 -3.61 -26.09 41.17
CA ASN A 89 -3.11 -25.93 42.54
C ASN A 89 -1.77 -26.66 42.77
N LEU A 90 -1.60 -27.85 42.17
CA LEU A 90 -0.33 -28.58 42.24
C LEU A 90 0.79 -27.83 41.50
N ALA A 91 0.50 -27.24 40.34
CA ALA A 91 1.44 -26.37 39.64
C ALA A 91 1.79 -25.12 40.46
N MET A 92 0.79 -24.47 41.07
CA MET A 92 0.99 -23.31 41.96
C MET A 92 1.90 -23.58 43.14
N ASN A 93 1.88 -24.80 43.69
CA ASN A 93 2.76 -25.17 44.79
C ASN A 93 4.18 -25.53 44.34
N LYS A 94 4.36 -25.91 43.07
CA LYS A 94 5.60 -26.53 42.57
C LYS A 94 6.31 -25.74 41.45
N PHE A 95 5.77 -24.63 40.97
CA PHE A 95 6.33 -23.90 39.82
C PHE A 95 7.81 -23.50 40.01
N LYS A 96 8.24 -23.15 41.23
CA LYS A 96 9.64 -22.82 41.52
C LYS A 96 10.61 -23.99 41.32
N LEU A 97 10.12 -25.23 41.40
CA LEU A 97 10.92 -26.44 41.23
C LEU A 97 10.93 -26.94 39.78
N MET A 98 10.01 -26.45 38.94
CA MET A 98 9.97 -26.82 37.52
C MET A 98 11.24 -26.37 36.79
N ASN A 99 11.70 -27.17 35.83
CA ASN A 99 12.73 -26.75 34.89
C ASN A 99 12.15 -25.73 33.88
N ASP A 100 13.03 -25.07 33.13
CA ASP A 100 12.66 -23.94 32.29
C ASP A 100 11.68 -24.35 31.16
N ASP A 101 11.89 -25.50 30.52
CA ASP A 101 10.96 -26.06 29.53
C ASP A 101 9.57 -26.33 30.10
N THR A 102 9.49 -26.99 31.26
CA THR A 102 8.22 -27.34 31.88
C THR A 102 7.48 -26.09 32.34
N LEU A 103 8.21 -25.12 32.89
CA LEU A 103 7.65 -23.86 33.37
C LEU A 103 6.94 -23.10 32.25
N VAL A 104 7.64 -22.88 31.12
CA VAL A 104 7.10 -22.15 29.97
C VAL A 104 6.00 -22.95 29.26
N ASN A 105 6.13 -24.27 29.16
CA ASN A 105 5.12 -25.11 28.53
C ASN A 105 3.83 -25.18 29.36
N VAL A 106 3.93 -25.27 30.69
CA VAL A 106 2.76 -25.21 31.58
C VAL A 106 2.09 -23.84 31.47
N LEU A 107 2.86 -22.74 31.44
CA LEU A 107 2.30 -21.40 31.19
C LEU A 107 1.52 -21.34 29.87
N TYR A 108 2.14 -21.80 28.78
CA TYR A 108 1.52 -21.83 27.46
C TYR A 108 0.20 -22.61 27.49
N ILE A 109 0.22 -23.84 28.03
CA ILE A 109 -0.95 -24.70 28.07
C ILE A 109 -2.05 -24.12 28.96
N THR A 110 -1.70 -23.60 30.14
CA THR A 110 -2.65 -22.95 31.05
C THR A 110 -3.40 -21.83 30.35
N GLN A 111 -2.72 -21.00 29.56
CA GLN A 111 -3.36 -19.92 28.81
C GLN A 111 -4.28 -20.42 27.69
N GLN A 112 -3.97 -21.54 27.04
CA GLN A 112 -4.87 -22.13 26.04
C GLN A 112 -6.19 -22.65 26.63
N PHE A 113 -6.19 -22.99 27.93
CA PHE A 113 -7.38 -23.43 28.66
C PHE A 113 -8.01 -22.30 29.50
N ALA A 114 -7.40 -21.11 29.58
CA ALA A 114 -7.88 -20.02 30.41
C ALA A 114 -9.14 -19.34 29.83
N GLY A 115 -10.01 -18.83 30.71
CA GLY A 115 -11.12 -17.94 30.35
C GLY A 115 -10.70 -16.46 30.29
N GLU A 116 -11.65 -15.53 30.22
CA GLU A 116 -11.38 -14.08 30.24
C GLU A 116 -10.91 -13.54 31.61
N ASP A 117 -10.91 -14.37 32.66
CA ASP A 117 -10.58 -13.98 34.02
C ASP A 117 -9.09 -14.04 34.35
N PHE A 118 -8.67 -13.23 35.32
CA PHE A 118 -7.30 -13.19 35.86
C PHE A 118 -6.94 -14.51 36.57
N ASP A 119 -5.88 -15.18 36.10
CA ASP A 119 -5.38 -16.43 36.69
C ASP A 119 -4.08 -16.19 37.51
N PRO A 120 -4.10 -16.40 38.85
CA PRO A 120 -2.92 -16.28 39.71
C PRO A 120 -1.75 -17.21 39.32
N LEU A 121 -2.02 -18.36 38.69
CA LEU A 121 -0.98 -19.26 38.20
C LEU A 121 -0.23 -18.65 37.03
N VAL A 122 -0.95 -18.01 36.11
CA VAL A 122 -0.34 -17.31 34.98
C VAL A 122 0.58 -16.20 35.47
N GLU A 123 0.16 -15.40 36.45
CA GLU A 123 1.00 -14.35 37.05
C GLU A 123 2.27 -14.93 37.72
N ALA A 124 2.11 -15.99 38.51
CA ALA A 124 3.23 -16.64 39.20
C ALA A 124 4.24 -17.24 38.21
N LEU A 125 3.77 -17.91 37.16
CA LEU A 125 4.59 -18.50 36.12
C LEU A 125 5.32 -17.43 35.29
N VAL A 126 4.64 -16.33 34.92
CA VAL A 126 5.27 -15.20 34.22
C VAL A 126 6.35 -14.55 35.09
N THR A 127 6.07 -14.36 36.38
CA THR A 127 7.03 -13.76 37.33
C THR A 127 8.26 -14.62 37.51
N GLU A 128 8.11 -15.94 37.64
CA GLU A 128 9.25 -16.84 37.75
C GLU A 128 10.02 -16.95 36.43
N SER A 129 9.32 -16.98 35.29
CA SER A 129 9.94 -16.97 33.96
C SER A 129 10.75 -15.69 33.73
N TRP A 130 10.29 -14.54 34.23
CA TRP A 130 11.08 -13.30 34.21
C TRP A 130 12.41 -13.49 34.96
N ARG A 131 12.39 -14.03 36.18
CA ARG A 131 13.62 -14.20 36.98
C ARG A 131 14.66 -15.09 36.30
N ARG A 132 14.22 -16.00 35.43
CA ARG A 132 15.07 -16.97 34.72
C ARG A 132 15.33 -16.62 33.26
N LEU A 133 14.84 -15.47 32.78
CA LEU A 133 14.79 -15.13 31.36
C LEU A 133 16.15 -15.23 30.63
N GLU A 134 17.25 -14.84 31.29
CA GLU A 134 18.61 -14.90 30.70
C GLU A 134 19.13 -16.34 30.50
N ARG A 135 18.45 -17.36 31.06
CA ARG A 135 18.78 -18.77 30.86
C ARG A 135 18.10 -19.39 29.65
N PHE A 136 17.05 -18.75 29.14
CA PHE A 136 16.22 -19.32 28.09
C PHE A 136 16.95 -19.30 26.75
N ASP A 137 16.86 -20.42 26.04
CA ASP A 137 17.28 -20.48 24.64
C ASP A 137 16.24 -19.79 23.73
N ILE A 138 16.59 -19.67 22.45
CA ILE A 138 15.73 -18.98 21.47
C ILE A 138 14.37 -19.67 21.31
N LYS A 139 14.35 -20.99 21.46
CA LYS A 139 13.13 -21.79 21.35
C LYS A 139 12.18 -21.49 22.50
N LEU A 140 12.66 -21.52 23.74
CA LEU A 140 11.87 -21.18 24.92
C LEU A 140 11.45 -19.71 24.93
N LEU A 141 12.33 -18.80 24.52
CA LEU A 141 11.98 -17.38 24.34
C LEU A 141 10.84 -17.21 23.34
N SER A 142 10.82 -17.98 22.25
CA SER A 142 9.75 -17.89 21.26
C SER A 142 8.38 -18.28 21.85
N VAL A 143 8.31 -19.38 22.60
CA VAL A 143 7.07 -19.82 23.28
C VAL A 143 6.65 -18.81 24.35
N PHE A 144 7.59 -18.37 25.18
CA PHE A 144 7.33 -17.39 26.23
C PHE A 144 6.87 -16.04 25.67
N SER A 145 7.45 -15.58 24.55
CA SER A 145 7.01 -14.34 23.90
C SER A 145 5.57 -14.42 23.39
N SER A 146 5.14 -15.59 22.89
CA SER A 146 3.75 -15.82 22.49
C SER A 146 2.80 -15.78 23.69
N CYS A 147 3.22 -16.36 24.81
CA CYS A 147 2.46 -16.30 26.08
C CYS A 147 2.22 -14.86 26.54
N LEU A 148 3.26 -14.00 26.45
CA LEU A 148 3.16 -12.57 26.78
C LEU A 148 2.29 -11.81 25.77
N ALA A 149 2.36 -12.16 24.49
CA ALA A 149 1.55 -11.58 23.43
C ALA A 149 0.05 -11.86 23.63
N GLU A 150 -0.31 -13.07 24.08
CA GLU A 150 -1.69 -13.44 24.44
C GLU A 150 -2.22 -12.61 25.62
N GLN A 151 -1.36 -12.21 26.57
CA GLN A 151 -1.71 -11.31 27.68
C GLN A 151 -1.71 -9.82 27.32
N HIS A 152 -1.58 -9.49 26.03
CA HIS A 152 -1.43 -8.12 25.54
C HIS A 152 -0.20 -7.36 26.10
N LEU A 153 0.84 -8.07 26.53
CA LEU A 153 2.08 -7.49 27.11
C LEU A 153 3.15 -7.15 26.07
N TYR A 154 2.75 -6.74 24.87
CA TYR A 154 3.65 -6.40 23.75
C TYR A 154 4.61 -5.24 24.05
N PHE A 155 4.19 -4.29 24.90
CA PHE A 155 4.98 -3.10 25.28
C PHE A 155 5.61 -3.20 26.66
N SER A 156 5.71 -4.41 27.20
CA SER A 156 6.25 -4.64 28.55
C SER A 156 7.77 -4.54 28.58
N PRO A 157 8.38 -4.16 29.73
CA PRO A 157 9.83 -4.25 29.94
C PRO A 157 10.36 -5.68 29.73
N LEU A 158 9.53 -6.68 30.00
CA LEU A 158 9.78 -8.09 29.72
C LEU A 158 10.01 -8.35 28.24
N MET A 159 9.10 -7.89 27.37
CA MET A 159 9.25 -8.01 25.92
C MET A 159 10.49 -7.24 25.41
N GLY A 160 10.82 -6.10 26.03
CA GLY A 160 12.04 -5.36 25.74
C GLY A 160 13.32 -6.12 26.11
N ARG A 161 13.33 -6.83 27.24
CA ARG A 161 14.43 -7.73 27.63
C ARG A 161 14.58 -8.91 26.67
N ILE A 162 13.47 -9.50 26.22
CA ILE A 162 13.49 -10.54 25.18
C ILE A 162 14.14 -10.00 23.90
N ALA A 163 13.74 -8.80 23.45
CA ALA A 163 14.32 -8.18 22.26
C ALA A 163 15.85 -7.98 22.39
N ASP A 164 16.33 -7.58 23.57
CA ASP A 164 17.77 -7.43 23.86
C ASP A 164 18.53 -8.77 23.83
N ILE A 165 17.97 -9.83 24.41
CA ILE A 165 18.58 -11.17 24.35
C ILE A 165 18.65 -11.68 22.91
N VAL A 166 17.58 -11.47 22.13
CA VAL A 166 17.55 -11.85 20.70
C VAL A 166 18.60 -11.05 19.92
N HIS A 167 18.77 -9.76 20.20
CA HIS A 167 19.79 -8.94 19.56
C HIS A 167 21.21 -9.45 19.84
N ARG A 168 21.51 -9.78 21.12
CA ARG A 168 22.82 -10.35 21.52
C ARG A 168 23.12 -11.70 20.86
N ASN A 169 22.10 -12.54 20.67
CA ASN A 169 22.25 -13.91 20.18
C ASN A 169 21.97 -14.07 18.68
N LEU A 170 21.68 -12.99 17.96
CA LEU A 170 21.20 -13.03 16.57
C LEU A 170 22.15 -13.79 15.63
N GLU A 171 23.46 -13.56 15.77
CA GLU A 171 24.46 -14.21 14.90
C GLU A 171 24.47 -15.72 15.05
N THR A 172 24.35 -16.22 16.29
CA THR A 172 24.35 -17.65 16.64
C THR A 172 23.02 -18.35 16.31
N THR A 173 21.96 -17.58 16.06
CA THR A 173 20.62 -18.12 15.78
C THR A 173 20.60 -18.83 14.43
N GLN A 174 20.16 -20.09 14.42
CA GLN A 174 19.93 -20.87 13.19
C GLN A 174 18.46 -21.28 13.02
N ASP A 175 17.69 -21.33 14.11
CA ASP A 175 16.28 -21.72 14.08
C ASP A 175 15.39 -20.57 13.60
N LEU A 176 15.08 -20.59 12.30
CA LEU A 176 14.20 -19.62 11.66
C LEU A 176 12.76 -19.69 12.19
N SER A 177 12.30 -20.87 12.63
CA SER A 177 10.94 -21.05 13.16
C SER A 177 10.73 -20.21 14.41
N SER A 178 11.59 -20.40 15.41
CA SER A 178 11.53 -19.63 16.66
C SER A 178 11.86 -18.16 16.45
N LEU A 179 12.80 -17.83 15.56
CA LEU A 179 13.11 -16.43 15.21
C LEU A 179 11.89 -15.71 14.60
N SER A 180 11.15 -16.36 13.69
CA SER A 180 9.97 -15.75 13.04
C SER A 180 8.88 -15.36 14.03
N VAL A 181 8.69 -16.15 15.09
CA VAL A 181 7.73 -15.85 16.18
C VAL A 181 8.20 -14.64 16.97
N LEU A 182 9.47 -14.66 17.38
CA LEU A 182 10.08 -13.56 18.15
C LEU A 182 10.01 -12.24 17.37
N MET A 183 10.36 -12.26 16.09
CA MET A 183 10.30 -11.09 15.19
C MET A 183 8.92 -10.41 15.24
N VAL A 184 7.83 -11.16 15.10
CA VAL A 184 6.47 -10.61 15.17
C VAL A 184 6.19 -9.99 16.53
N ASN A 185 6.54 -10.68 17.62
CA ASN A 185 6.22 -10.27 18.99
C ASN A 185 7.04 -9.06 19.46
N ILE A 186 8.31 -8.94 19.07
CA ILE A 186 9.20 -7.83 19.46
C ILE A 186 9.11 -6.61 18.52
N SER A 187 8.42 -6.73 17.39
CA SER A 187 8.43 -5.75 16.28
C SER A 187 8.16 -4.29 16.68
N SER A 188 7.41 -4.04 17.74
CA SER A 188 7.07 -2.70 18.21
C SER A 188 8.15 -2.03 19.09
N LEU A 189 9.13 -2.80 19.57
CA LEU A 189 10.14 -2.36 20.54
C LEU A 189 11.54 -2.21 19.94
N ILE A 190 11.75 -2.71 18.74
CA ILE A 190 13.07 -2.81 18.11
C ILE A 190 13.43 -1.56 17.30
N SER A 191 14.71 -1.19 17.33
CA SER A 191 15.26 -0.07 16.54
C SER A 191 15.32 -0.42 15.06
N ARG A 192 15.40 0.61 14.19
CA ARG A 192 15.53 0.42 12.74
C ARG A 192 16.75 -0.43 12.36
N HIS A 193 17.89 -0.17 13.01
CA HIS A 193 19.10 -0.95 12.80
C HIS A 193 18.90 -2.44 13.13
N PHE A 194 18.23 -2.74 14.26
CA PHE A 194 17.96 -4.12 14.63
C PHE A 194 16.90 -4.77 13.71
N GLN A 195 15.91 -4.02 13.22
CA GLN A 195 14.98 -4.50 12.18
C GLN A 195 15.72 -4.94 10.92
N GLU A 196 16.69 -4.16 10.46
CA GLU A 196 17.50 -4.47 9.27
C GLU A 196 18.37 -5.71 9.50
N GLN A 197 19.03 -5.82 10.65
CA GLN A 197 19.79 -7.03 11.00
C GLN A 197 18.91 -8.29 11.01
N LEU A 198 17.70 -8.20 11.58
CA LEU A 198 16.73 -9.30 11.59
C LEU A 198 16.31 -9.69 10.16
N VAL A 199 16.02 -8.72 9.30
CA VAL A 199 15.65 -8.98 7.90
C VAL A 199 16.80 -9.65 7.14
N ASN A 200 18.03 -9.14 7.26
CA ASN A 200 19.20 -9.72 6.59
C ASN A 200 19.50 -11.14 7.08
N LYS A 201 19.42 -11.37 8.41
CA LYS A 201 19.59 -12.70 8.98
C LYS A 201 18.48 -13.66 8.53
N THR A 202 17.24 -13.18 8.45
CA THR A 202 16.10 -13.96 7.96
C THR A 202 16.29 -14.34 6.51
N GLU A 203 16.77 -13.43 5.67
CA GLU A 203 17.07 -13.71 4.27
C GLU A 203 18.13 -14.81 4.13
N LEU A 204 19.25 -14.70 4.87
CA LEU A 204 20.31 -15.71 4.87
C LEU A 204 19.79 -17.10 5.30
N LEU A 205 18.96 -17.15 6.35
CA LEU A 205 18.39 -18.41 6.84
C LEU A 205 17.28 -18.94 5.93
N PHE A 206 16.64 -18.08 5.13
CA PHE A 206 15.53 -18.49 4.25
C PHE A 206 15.98 -19.56 3.24
N ASP A 207 17.24 -19.53 2.79
CA ASP A 207 17.76 -20.51 1.84
C ASP A 207 17.86 -21.94 2.42
N THR A 208 17.75 -22.07 3.75
CA THR A 208 17.70 -23.36 4.46
C THR A 208 16.27 -23.85 4.75
N MET A 209 15.25 -23.06 4.38
CA MET A 209 13.85 -23.32 4.66
C MET A 209 13.25 -24.37 3.71
N ASP A 210 12.51 -25.33 4.25
CA ASP A 210 11.72 -26.27 3.45
C ASP A 210 10.54 -25.56 2.79
N SER A 211 10.31 -25.83 1.51
CA SER A 211 9.27 -25.18 0.73
C SER A 211 7.84 -25.41 1.27
N SER A 212 7.63 -26.34 2.20
CA SER A 212 6.33 -26.67 2.81
C SER A 212 5.93 -25.76 3.99
N GLU A 213 6.83 -24.90 4.49
CA GLU A 213 6.61 -24.17 5.75
C GLU A 213 5.85 -22.84 5.56
N VAL A 214 4.61 -22.93 5.10
CA VAL A 214 3.74 -21.78 4.77
C VAL A 214 3.56 -20.81 5.94
N ASP A 215 3.48 -21.30 7.17
CA ASP A 215 3.20 -20.46 8.34
C ASP A 215 4.39 -19.56 8.72
N PHE A 216 5.62 -19.97 8.42
CA PHE A 216 6.79 -19.12 8.65
C PHE A 216 6.83 -17.96 7.65
N ALA A 217 6.55 -18.25 6.38
CA ALA A 217 6.38 -17.22 5.36
C ALA A 217 5.28 -16.22 5.75
N LYS A 218 4.14 -16.67 6.29
CA LYS A 218 3.09 -15.78 6.82
C LYS A 218 3.60 -14.88 7.96
N ARG A 219 4.35 -15.43 8.92
CA ARG A 219 4.92 -14.67 10.06
C ARG A 219 5.93 -13.63 9.59
N ILE A 220 6.80 -13.98 8.63
CA ILE A 220 7.77 -13.05 8.06
C ILE A 220 7.07 -11.86 7.39
N VAL A 221 6.05 -12.11 6.56
CA VAL A 221 5.28 -11.03 5.92
C VAL A 221 4.53 -10.20 6.97
N GLN A 222 4.00 -10.82 8.03
CA GLN A 222 3.37 -10.12 9.15
C GLN A 222 4.38 -9.25 9.92
N PHE A 223 5.62 -9.72 10.12
CA PHE A 223 6.69 -8.94 10.71
C PHE A 223 7.00 -7.70 9.87
N LEU A 224 7.23 -7.88 8.56
CA LEU A 224 7.47 -6.78 7.62
C LEU A 224 6.35 -5.74 7.66
N ARG A 225 5.09 -6.19 7.78
CA ARG A 225 3.92 -5.34 7.97
C ARG A 225 3.96 -4.59 9.31
N ASN A 226 4.34 -5.24 10.41
CA ASN A 226 4.45 -4.59 11.72
C ASN A 226 5.51 -3.49 11.73
N ILE A 227 6.69 -3.75 11.16
CA ILE A 227 7.78 -2.76 11.06
C ILE A 227 7.59 -1.78 9.91
N ARG A 228 6.56 -1.98 9.06
CA ARG A 228 6.22 -1.16 7.88
C ARG A 228 7.39 -1.02 6.91
N TYR A 229 8.08 -2.13 6.67
CA TYR A 229 9.23 -2.19 5.79
C TYR A 229 8.94 -3.12 4.61
N CYS A 230 8.93 -2.55 3.40
CA CYS A 230 8.74 -3.31 2.17
C CYS A 230 10.10 -3.80 1.67
N TYR A 231 10.54 -4.93 2.21
CA TYR A 231 11.78 -5.57 1.77
C TYR A 231 11.49 -6.62 0.70
N GLN A 232 11.72 -6.22 -0.55
CA GLN A 232 11.26 -6.96 -1.71
C GLN A 232 11.86 -8.38 -1.88
N PRO A 233 13.16 -8.63 -1.64
CA PRO A 233 13.74 -9.98 -1.76
C PRO A 233 13.00 -11.02 -0.92
N LEU A 234 12.74 -10.69 0.34
CA LEU A 234 12.10 -11.60 1.28
C LEU A 234 10.61 -11.79 0.96
N LEU A 235 9.93 -10.74 0.49
CA LEU A 235 8.54 -10.84 0.04
C LEU A 235 8.39 -11.74 -1.18
N GLU A 236 9.31 -11.68 -2.14
CA GLU A 236 9.32 -12.57 -3.31
C GLU A 236 9.55 -14.03 -2.91
N ARG A 237 10.52 -14.28 -2.02
CA ARG A 237 10.77 -15.62 -1.46
C ARG A 237 9.55 -16.18 -0.73
N CYS A 238 8.91 -15.40 0.16
CA CYS A 238 7.67 -15.80 0.83
C CYS A 238 6.53 -16.06 -0.18
N ASN A 239 6.41 -15.21 -1.20
CA ASN A 239 5.39 -15.37 -2.23
C ASN A 239 5.58 -16.65 -3.06
N ASN A 240 6.82 -17.07 -3.31
CA ASN A 240 7.10 -18.35 -3.98
C ASN A 240 6.69 -19.55 -3.13
N VAL A 241 6.87 -19.49 -1.80
CA VAL A 241 6.37 -20.51 -0.87
C VAL A 241 4.84 -20.57 -0.93
N PHE A 242 4.16 -19.42 -0.94
CA PHE A 242 2.69 -19.39 -1.06
C PHE A 242 2.20 -19.96 -2.40
N LEU A 243 2.89 -19.65 -3.50
CA LEU A 243 2.57 -20.18 -4.84
C LEU A 243 2.78 -21.70 -4.95
N SER A 244 3.75 -22.25 -4.23
CA SER A 244 4.05 -23.69 -4.26
C SER A 244 3.07 -24.52 -3.42
N ASN A 245 2.40 -23.91 -2.44
CA ASN A 245 1.49 -24.59 -1.51
C ASN A 245 0.05 -24.07 -1.58
N VAL A 246 -0.36 -23.61 -2.76
CA VAL A 246 -1.68 -23.01 -2.99
C VAL A 246 -2.80 -23.91 -2.49
N ASP A 247 -2.72 -25.21 -2.73
CA ASP A 247 -3.77 -26.18 -2.40
C ASP A 247 -4.02 -26.26 -0.89
N GLN A 248 -3.00 -26.00 -0.07
CA GLN A 248 -3.08 -26.01 1.39
C GLN A 248 -3.64 -24.70 1.97
N LEU A 249 -3.71 -23.61 1.19
CA LEU A 249 -4.18 -22.30 1.68
C LEU A 249 -5.71 -22.25 1.75
N ASP A 250 -6.26 -22.10 2.95
CA ASP A 250 -7.69 -21.85 3.16
C ASP A 250 -8.08 -20.40 2.85
N LEU A 251 -9.40 -20.12 2.89
CA LEU A 251 -9.95 -18.78 2.66
C LEU A 251 -9.33 -17.73 3.59
N ASP A 252 -9.13 -18.06 4.86
CA ASP A 252 -8.56 -17.15 5.85
C ASP A 252 -7.09 -16.85 5.55
N SER A 253 -6.30 -17.84 5.16
CA SER A 253 -4.90 -17.64 4.77
C SER A 253 -4.80 -16.77 3.53
N ILE A 254 -5.59 -17.03 2.48
CA ILE A 254 -5.56 -16.24 1.24
C ILE A 254 -5.96 -14.79 1.51
N SER A 255 -7.05 -14.58 2.26
CA SER A 255 -7.53 -13.24 2.64
C SER A 255 -6.46 -12.45 3.42
N LYS A 256 -5.80 -13.10 4.40
CA LYS A 256 -4.71 -12.49 5.18
C LYS A 256 -3.52 -12.14 4.28
N ILE A 257 -3.07 -13.04 3.41
CA ILE A 257 -1.93 -12.80 2.51
C ILE A 257 -2.22 -11.63 1.56
N LEU A 258 -3.40 -11.59 0.92
CA LEU A 258 -3.80 -10.49 0.05
C LEU A 258 -3.84 -9.15 0.79
N SER A 259 -4.37 -9.14 2.01
CA SER A 259 -4.38 -7.96 2.89
C SER A 259 -2.97 -7.47 3.23
N LEU A 260 -2.06 -8.38 3.57
CA LEU A 260 -0.66 -8.08 3.89
C LEU A 260 0.08 -7.52 2.67
N HIS A 261 -0.07 -8.17 1.50
CA HIS A 261 0.48 -7.70 0.24
C HIS A 261 0.00 -6.28 -0.10
N LYS A 262 -1.32 -6.01 0.02
CA LYS A 262 -1.90 -4.69 -0.19
C LYS A 262 -1.33 -3.64 0.77
N PHE A 263 -1.15 -3.99 2.05
CA PHE A 263 -0.58 -3.07 3.05
C PHE A 263 0.88 -2.72 2.75
N LEU A 264 1.68 -3.70 2.37
CA LEU A 264 3.10 -3.54 2.04
C LEU A 264 3.33 -2.96 0.64
N GLN A 265 2.26 -2.72 -0.13
CA GLN A 265 2.33 -2.29 -1.54
C GLN A 265 3.09 -3.30 -2.43
N PHE A 266 3.10 -4.57 -2.02
CA PHE A 266 3.70 -5.65 -2.78
C PHE A 266 2.63 -6.29 -3.66
N ASN A 267 2.79 -6.17 -4.98
CA ASN A 267 1.84 -6.73 -5.94
C ASN A 267 2.45 -7.99 -6.56
N SER A 268 1.87 -9.16 -6.28
CA SER A 268 2.23 -10.43 -6.93
C SER A 268 1.09 -10.86 -7.81
N PHE A 269 1.20 -10.57 -9.11
CA PHE A 269 0.12 -10.90 -10.04
C PHE A 269 -0.12 -12.41 -10.15
N LYS A 270 0.95 -13.20 -10.13
CA LYS A 270 0.88 -14.67 -10.14
C LYS A 270 0.03 -15.18 -8.97
N PHE A 271 0.28 -14.67 -7.76
CA PHE A 271 -0.48 -15.09 -6.58
C PHE A 271 -1.93 -14.62 -6.64
N ILE A 272 -2.17 -13.38 -7.07
CA ILE A 272 -3.53 -12.85 -7.24
C ILE A 272 -4.34 -13.73 -8.19
N MET A 273 -3.75 -14.20 -9.29
CA MET A 273 -4.46 -15.03 -10.26
C MET A 273 -4.84 -16.39 -9.71
N VAL A 274 -3.91 -17.02 -9.01
CA VAL A 274 -4.13 -18.32 -8.39
C VAL A 274 -5.15 -18.21 -7.24
N ALA A 275 -5.03 -17.17 -6.43
CA ALA A 275 -6.00 -16.84 -5.38
C ALA A 275 -7.40 -16.60 -5.97
N LYS A 276 -7.52 -15.80 -7.04
CA LYS A 276 -8.79 -15.57 -7.74
C LYS A 276 -9.44 -16.90 -8.15
N LYS A 277 -8.70 -17.77 -8.83
CA LYS A 277 -9.22 -19.08 -9.28
C LYS A 277 -9.77 -19.90 -8.12
N LYS A 278 -8.96 -20.08 -7.07
CA LYS A 278 -9.35 -20.88 -5.90
C LYS A 278 -10.53 -20.28 -5.14
N LEU A 279 -10.57 -18.97 -4.96
CA LEU A 279 -11.69 -18.29 -4.32
C LEU A 279 -12.98 -18.38 -5.15
N THR A 280 -12.89 -18.33 -6.48
CA THR A 280 -14.06 -18.51 -7.36
C THR A 280 -14.65 -19.93 -7.23
N GLU A 281 -13.81 -20.96 -7.10
CA GLU A 281 -14.24 -22.35 -6.87
C GLU A 281 -14.97 -22.53 -5.52
N ILE A 282 -14.69 -21.67 -4.53
CA ILE A 282 -15.32 -21.70 -3.19
C ILE A 282 -16.71 -21.03 -3.18
N ILE A 283 -17.03 -20.15 -4.13
CA ILE A 283 -18.32 -19.41 -4.18
C ILE A 283 -19.55 -20.31 -3.95
N PRO A 284 -19.76 -21.44 -4.66
CA PRO A 284 -20.97 -22.24 -4.50
C PRO A 284 -21.04 -23.04 -3.19
N LEU A 285 -19.96 -23.10 -2.42
CA LEU A 285 -19.84 -23.96 -1.22
C LEU A 285 -20.18 -23.22 0.08
N LEU A 286 -20.28 -21.89 0.06
CA LEU A 286 -20.50 -21.07 1.26
C LEU A 286 -21.97 -20.67 1.41
N ASN A 287 -22.59 -21.11 2.50
CA ASN A 287 -23.96 -20.75 2.87
C ASN A 287 -24.03 -19.84 4.11
N ASP A 288 -22.93 -19.68 4.86
CA ASP A 288 -22.91 -18.88 6.08
C ASP A 288 -22.51 -17.40 5.79
N PRO A 289 -23.22 -16.41 6.37
CA PRO A 289 -22.93 -15.00 6.13
C PRO A 289 -21.50 -14.59 6.47
N ALA A 290 -20.92 -15.14 7.54
CA ALA A 290 -19.60 -14.75 8.02
C ALA A 290 -18.48 -15.14 7.04
N SER A 291 -18.46 -16.39 6.57
CA SER A 291 -17.48 -16.86 5.58
C SER A 291 -17.74 -16.24 4.22
N PHE A 292 -19.00 -16.01 3.85
CA PHE A 292 -19.31 -15.32 2.60
C PHE A 292 -18.82 -13.86 2.60
N VAL A 293 -18.90 -13.14 3.72
CA VAL A 293 -18.30 -11.80 3.84
C VAL A 293 -16.78 -11.85 3.66
N LYS A 294 -16.10 -12.84 4.27
CA LYS A 294 -14.64 -13.02 4.07
C LYS A 294 -14.30 -13.28 2.61
N LEU A 295 -15.06 -14.14 1.93
CA LEU A 295 -14.91 -14.40 0.50
C LEU A 295 -15.16 -13.14 -0.32
N PHE A 296 -16.23 -12.39 -0.03
CA PHE A 296 -16.58 -11.16 -0.72
C PHE A 296 -15.47 -10.11 -0.62
N VAL A 297 -14.87 -9.94 0.57
CA VAL A 297 -13.77 -9.00 0.81
C VAL A 297 -12.49 -9.42 0.08
N ALA A 298 -12.18 -10.72 0.04
CA ALA A 298 -10.96 -11.22 -0.61
C ALA A 298 -11.08 -11.27 -2.14
N LEU A 299 -12.17 -11.80 -2.67
CA LEU A 299 -12.39 -12.01 -4.10
C LEU A 299 -12.92 -10.77 -4.81
N GLY A 300 -13.79 -9.98 -4.16
CA GLY A 300 -14.47 -8.84 -4.77
C GLY A 300 -13.54 -7.89 -5.53
N PRO A 301 -12.45 -7.38 -4.91
CA PRO A 301 -11.52 -6.46 -5.56
C PRO A 301 -10.82 -7.03 -6.81
N ILE A 302 -10.56 -8.34 -6.83
CA ILE A 302 -9.80 -9.03 -7.90
C ILE A 302 -10.70 -9.81 -8.88
N ALA A 303 -12.01 -9.79 -8.67
CA ALA A 303 -12.99 -10.52 -9.46
C ALA A 303 -13.22 -9.87 -10.84
N GLY A 304 -13.50 -10.71 -11.85
CA GLY A 304 -13.95 -10.27 -13.17
C GLY A 304 -15.40 -9.75 -13.13
N PRO A 305 -15.93 -9.25 -14.25
CA PRO A 305 -17.25 -8.62 -14.30
C PRO A 305 -18.39 -9.59 -13.94
N GLU A 306 -18.33 -10.83 -14.39
CA GLU A 306 -19.35 -11.85 -14.12
C GLU A 306 -19.29 -12.32 -12.66
N GLU A 307 -18.09 -12.62 -12.13
CA GLU A 307 -17.95 -13.01 -10.73
C GLU A 307 -18.36 -11.87 -9.79
N LYS A 308 -18.04 -10.62 -10.13
CA LYS A 308 -18.53 -9.44 -9.39
C LYS A 308 -20.05 -9.39 -9.37
N LYS A 309 -20.72 -9.69 -10.49
CA LYS A 309 -22.19 -9.71 -10.57
C LYS A 309 -22.76 -10.77 -9.64
N GLN A 310 -22.23 -11.99 -9.66
CA GLN A 310 -22.64 -13.10 -8.81
C GLN A 310 -22.43 -12.80 -7.31
N LEU A 311 -21.24 -12.30 -6.93
CA LEU A 311 -20.93 -11.93 -5.55
C LEU A 311 -21.93 -10.89 -5.00
N LYS A 312 -22.27 -9.89 -5.81
CA LYS A 312 -23.21 -8.83 -5.43
C LYS A 312 -24.63 -9.36 -5.26
N SER A 313 -25.09 -10.26 -6.13
CA SER A 313 -26.43 -10.85 -5.99
C SER A 313 -26.54 -11.72 -4.74
N THR A 314 -25.53 -12.55 -4.46
CA THR A 314 -25.54 -13.41 -3.26
C THR A 314 -25.42 -12.59 -1.98
N MET A 315 -24.54 -11.59 -1.95
CA MET A 315 -24.41 -10.69 -0.79
C MET A 315 -25.70 -9.92 -0.50
N LEU A 316 -26.46 -9.55 -1.54
CA LEU A 316 -27.73 -8.85 -1.37
C LEU A 316 -28.78 -9.71 -0.65
N LEU A 317 -28.78 -11.02 -0.85
CA LEU A 317 -29.70 -11.95 -0.19
C LEU A 317 -29.39 -12.11 1.31
N MET A 318 -28.11 -12.00 1.69
CA MET A 318 -27.63 -12.22 3.07
C MET A 318 -27.44 -10.90 3.85
N ALA A 319 -27.65 -9.75 3.20
CA ALA A 319 -27.30 -8.44 3.76
C ALA A 319 -28.03 -8.08 5.06
N GLU A 320 -29.22 -8.65 5.32
CA GLU A 320 -30.01 -8.37 6.52
C GLU A 320 -29.52 -9.11 7.77
N GLU A 321 -28.76 -10.19 7.60
CA GLU A 321 -28.20 -11.03 8.68
C GLU A 321 -26.82 -10.56 9.15
N LEU A 322 -26.27 -9.52 8.50
CA LEU A 322 -24.91 -9.06 8.77
C LEU A 322 -24.77 -8.32 10.09
N THR A 323 -23.68 -8.58 10.81
CA THR A 323 -23.26 -7.75 11.94
C THR A 323 -22.78 -6.37 11.47
N SER A 324 -22.67 -5.42 12.40
CA SER A 324 -22.10 -4.09 12.15
C SER A 324 -20.71 -4.18 11.50
N GLU A 325 -19.81 -5.00 12.07
CA GLU A 325 -18.45 -5.19 11.56
C GLU A 325 -18.42 -5.81 10.16
N GLN A 326 -19.27 -6.81 9.91
CA GLN A 326 -19.41 -7.44 8.60
C GLN A 326 -19.93 -6.45 7.56
N ALA A 327 -20.93 -5.65 7.90
CA ALA A 327 -21.47 -4.61 7.02
C ALA A 327 -20.39 -3.56 6.66
N LEU A 328 -19.55 -3.17 7.61
CA LEU A 328 -18.42 -2.28 7.35
C LEU A 328 -17.40 -2.93 6.42
N ALA A 329 -17.06 -4.20 6.63
CA ALA A 329 -16.16 -4.94 5.76
C ALA A 329 -16.68 -5.02 4.31
N VAL A 330 -17.97 -5.31 4.13
CA VAL A 330 -18.63 -5.33 2.81
C VAL A 330 -18.64 -3.94 2.17
N LEU A 331 -18.92 -2.88 2.92
CA LEU A 331 -18.87 -1.52 2.41
C LEU A 331 -17.47 -1.15 1.89
N ARG A 332 -16.43 -1.54 2.61
CA ARG A 332 -15.02 -1.32 2.20
C ARG A 332 -14.65 -2.14 0.97
N ALA A 333 -15.12 -3.38 0.88
CA ALA A 333 -14.93 -4.19 -0.31
C ALA A 333 -15.64 -3.57 -1.54
N LEU A 334 -16.85 -3.00 -1.37
CA LEU A 334 -17.55 -2.29 -2.45
C LEU A 334 -16.79 -1.05 -2.93
N GLU A 335 -16.18 -0.30 -2.00
CA GLU A 335 -15.29 0.83 -2.32
C GLU A 335 -14.08 0.35 -3.14
N ASP A 336 -13.39 -0.71 -2.70
CA ASP A 336 -12.25 -1.30 -3.41
C ASP A 336 -12.64 -1.87 -4.79
N MET A 337 -13.87 -2.35 -4.94
CA MET A 337 -14.45 -2.82 -6.21
C MET A 337 -14.89 -1.69 -7.14
N GLU A 338 -14.91 -0.44 -6.67
CA GLU A 338 -15.52 0.73 -7.34
C GLU A 338 -16.98 0.46 -7.78
N SER A 339 -17.69 -0.38 -7.02
CA SER A 339 -18.99 -0.92 -7.43
C SER A 339 -20.17 -0.07 -6.94
N ARG A 340 -20.79 0.66 -7.88
CA ARG A 340 -21.95 1.53 -7.62
C ARG A 340 -23.30 0.79 -7.57
N ASN A 341 -23.36 -0.42 -7.00
CA ASN A 341 -24.61 -1.15 -6.85
C ASN A 341 -25.51 -0.46 -5.81
N SER A 342 -26.45 0.36 -6.28
CA SER A 342 -27.28 1.20 -5.42
C SER A 342 -28.14 0.41 -4.43
N HIS A 343 -28.62 -0.78 -4.81
CA HIS A 343 -29.46 -1.62 -3.94
C HIS A 343 -28.66 -2.19 -2.78
N LEU A 344 -27.50 -2.79 -3.08
CA LEU A 344 -26.64 -3.36 -2.05
C LEU A 344 -26.07 -2.27 -1.12
N ILE A 345 -25.62 -1.14 -1.67
CA ILE A 345 -25.15 0.00 -0.86
C ILE A 345 -26.25 0.50 0.08
N LYS A 346 -27.49 0.64 -0.39
CA LYS A 346 -28.62 1.06 0.45
C LYS A 346 -28.88 0.09 1.60
N ARG A 347 -28.79 -1.22 1.35
CA ARG A 347 -29.00 -2.24 2.39
C ARG A 347 -27.86 -2.25 3.41
N ILE A 348 -26.61 -2.28 2.97
CA ILE A 348 -25.46 -2.20 3.87
C ILE A 348 -25.49 -0.90 4.70
N ALA A 349 -25.76 0.24 4.06
CA ALA A 349 -25.91 1.52 4.77
C ALA A 349 -27.04 1.49 5.81
N SER A 350 -28.12 0.73 5.57
CA SER A 350 -29.20 0.59 6.55
C SER A 350 -28.78 -0.20 7.80
N VAL A 351 -27.96 -1.25 7.64
CA VAL A 351 -27.37 -2.00 8.77
C VAL A 351 -26.41 -1.10 9.56
N LEU A 352 -25.53 -0.37 8.85
CA LEU A 352 -24.62 0.58 9.47
C LEU A 352 -25.35 1.69 10.23
N TYR A 353 -26.47 2.20 9.70
CA TYR A 353 -27.26 3.26 10.32
C TYR A 353 -27.84 2.83 11.69
N LYS A 354 -28.25 1.56 11.83
CA LYS A 354 -28.80 1.00 13.08
C LYS A 354 -27.76 0.99 14.21
N HIS A 355 -26.49 0.77 13.89
CA HIS A 355 -25.40 0.64 14.85
C HIS A 355 -24.40 1.80 14.78
N LEU A 356 -24.79 2.94 14.20
CA LEU A 356 -23.86 4.02 13.91
C LEU A 356 -23.17 4.56 15.16
N ASP A 357 -23.88 4.55 16.29
CA ASP A 357 -23.42 5.08 17.58
C ASP A 357 -22.38 4.18 18.28
N ASN A 358 -22.19 2.94 17.79
CA ASN A 358 -21.24 1.98 18.36
C ASN A 358 -19.85 2.06 17.72
N TYR A 359 -19.70 2.80 16.61
CA TYR A 359 -18.44 2.86 15.87
C TYR A 359 -17.44 3.84 16.47
N LYS A 360 -16.17 3.45 16.46
CA LYS A 360 -15.05 4.30 16.86
C LYS A 360 -14.76 5.37 15.79
N PRO A 361 -14.08 6.48 16.13
CA PRO A 361 -13.75 7.54 15.18
C PRO A 361 -13.08 7.08 13.87
N LEU A 362 -12.18 6.09 13.94
CA LEU A 362 -11.52 5.53 12.77
C LEU A 362 -12.50 4.79 11.84
N GLU A 363 -13.48 4.10 12.40
CA GLU A 363 -14.50 3.36 11.64
C GLU A 363 -15.48 4.33 11.00
N LEU A 364 -15.87 5.39 11.71
CA LEU A 364 -16.70 6.48 11.15
C LEU A 364 -16.01 7.18 9.98
N LEU A 365 -14.69 7.41 10.06
CA LEU A 365 -13.91 7.91 8.93
C LEU A 365 -13.99 6.95 7.73
N LYS A 366 -13.79 5.65 7.96
CA LYS A 366 -13.87 4.62 6.91
C LYS A 366 -15.25 4.56 6.25
N ILE A 367 -16.32 4.62 7.05
CA ILE A 367 -17.71 4.68 6.58
C ILE A 367 -17.92 5.93 5.71
N THR A 368 -17.46 7.09 6.19
CA THR A 368 -17.61 8.37 5.47
C THR A 368 -16.88 8.32 4.13
N GLN A 369 -15.62 7.86 4.12
CA GLN A 369 -14.82 7.71 2.90
C GLN A 369 -15.49 6.81 1.87
N ALA A 370 -15.92 5.62 2.29
CA ALA A 370 -16.55 4.65 1.40
C ALA A 370 -17.88 5.17 0.83
N LEU A 371 -18.75 5.76 1.66
CA LEU A 371 -20.03 6.29 1.19
C LEU A 371 -19.87 7.49 0.26
N THR A 372 -18.90 8.36 0.51
CA THR A 372 -18.58 9.49 -0.37
C THR A 372 -18.01 8.98 -1.71
N CYS A 373 -17.11 7.99 -1.69
CA CYS A 373 -16.56 7.35 -2.89
C CYS A 373 -17.65 6.66 -3.73
N LEU A 374 -18.59 5.98 -3.08
CA LEU A 374 -19.68 5.25 -3.71
C LEU A 374 -20.89 6.14 -4.11
N HIS A 375 -20.80 7.46 -3.91
CA HIS A 375 -21.85 8.44 -4.20
C HIS A 375 -23.20 8.11 -3.54
N PHE A 376 -23.19 7.67 -2.28
CA PHE A 376 -24.41 7.46 -1.52
C PHE A 376 -25.08 8.80 -1.17
N GLN A 377 -26.39 8.93 -1.36
CA GLN A 377 -27.12 10.20 -1.23
C GLN A 377 -28.35 10.09 -0.31
N ARG A 378 -28.17 9.72 0.96
CA ARG A 378 -29.24 9.76 1.97
C ARG A 378 -28.97 10.84 3.02
N LYS A 379 -29.71 11.95 2.94
CA LYS A 379 -29.52 13.13 3.81
C LYS A 379 -29.57 12.80 5.30
N GLU A 380 -30.55 12.00 5.73
CA GLU A 380 -30.72 11.58 7.14
C GLU A 380 -29.48 10.89 7.71
N PHE A 381 -28.84 10.02 6.92
CA PHE A 381 -27.64 9.31 7.32
C PHE A 381 -26.49 10.28 7.63
N PHE A 382 -26.23 11.21 6.71
CA PHE A 382 -25.15 12.19 6.86
C PHE A 382 -25.42 13.21 7.97
N VAL A 383 -26.69 13.51 8.27
CA VAL A 383 -27.05 14.36 9.42
C VAL A 383 -26.69 13.66 10.73
N LYS A 384 -27.15 12.42 10.94
CA LYS A 384 -26.82 11.63 12.15
C LYS A 384 -25.30 11.44 12.28
N LEU A 385 -24.63 11.08 11.19
CA LEU A 385 -23.17 10.93 11.16
C LEU A 385 -22.44 12.21 11.54
N ARG A 386 -22.90 13.37 11.06
CA ARG A 386 -22.31 14.67 11.42
C ARG A 386 -22.46 14.98 12.90
N GLU A 387 -23.64 14.76 13.46
CA GLU A 387 -23.90 14.99 14.89
C GLU A 387 -23.00 14.14 15.78
N LEU A 388 -22.82 12.87 15.41
CA LEU A 388 -21.93 11.92 16.08
C LEU A 388 -20.45 12.32 15.96
N LEU A 389 -19.99 12.71 14.77
CA LEU A 389 -18.62 13.16 14.57
C LEU A 389 -18.31 14.44 15.36
N LEU A 390 -19.27 15.39 15.42
CA LEU A 390 -19.14 16.61 16.20
C LEU A 390 -19.18 16.36 17.70
N SER A 391 -19.98 15.40 18.19
CA SER A 391 -20.02 15.04 19.61
C SER A 391 -18.68 14.44 20.06
N TYR A 392 -18.10 13.53 19.28
CA TYR A 392 -16.77 12.99 19.56
C TYR A 392 -15.67 14.06 19.50
N LEU A 393 -15.74 14.99 18.54
CA LEU A 393 -14.73 16.05 18.40
C LEU A 393 -14.71 17.00 19.61
N LYS A 394 -15.86 17.22 20.26
CA LYS A 394 -15.96 18.08 21.45
C LYS A 394 -15.25 17.49 22.67
N ILE A 395 -15.19 16.16 22.75
CA ILE A 395 -14.70 15.39 23.91
C ILE A 395 -13.28 14.86 23.67
N SER A 396 -12.86 14.65 22.42
CA SER A 396 -11.55 14.07 22.11
C SER A 396 -10.40 15.08 22.34
N PHE A 397 -9.34 14.59 22.99
CA PHE A 397 -8.07 15.30 23.19
C PHE A 397 -6.90 14.56 22.53
N ILE A 398 -7.19 13.47 21.81
CA ILE A 398 -6.18 12.60 21.22
C ILE A 398 -5.92 13.06 19.78
N PRO A 399 -4.70 13.51 19.42
CA PRO A 399 -4.42 14.07 18.10
C PRO A 399 -4.76 13.15 16.91
N THR A 400 -4.56 11.82 17.06
CA THR A 400 -4.91 10.84 16.02
C THR A 400 -6.41 10.75 15.78
N GLU A 401 -7.20 10.68 16.84
CA GLU A 401 -8.66 10.63 16.75
C GLU A 401 -9.22 11.93 16.18
N MET A 402 -8.71 13.07 16.65
CA MET A 402 -9.05 14.40 16.14
C MET A 402 -8.79 14.48 14.63
N SER A 403 -7.65 13.98 14.14
CA SER A 403 -7.36 13.92 12.70
C SER A 403 -8.38 13.07 11.95
N PHE A 404 -8.84 11.94 12.50
CA PHE A 404 -9.85 11.11 11.85
C PHE A 404 -11.21 11.82 11.78
N LEU A 405 -11.63 12.44 12.88
CA LEU A 405 -12.90 13.16 12.98
C LEU A 405 -12.94 14.36 12.04
N VAL A 406 -11.91 15.22 12.06
CA VAL A 406 -11.83 16.40 11.19
C VAL A 406 -11.82 16.01 9.71
N CYS A 407 -11.07 14.97 9.37
CA CYS A 407 -11.03 14.45 8.01
C CYS A 407 -12.41 13.91 7.57
N ALA A 408 -13.10 13.16 8.43
CA ALA A 408 -14.45 12.65 8.16
C ALA A 408 -15.45 13.80 7.95
N ILE A 409 -15.45 14.81 8.83
CA ILE A 409 -16.34 15.97 8.72
C ILE A 409 -16.12 16.72 7.40
N SER A 410 -14.85 16.88 6.98
CA SER A 410 -14.52 17.53 5.70
C SER A 410 -14.99 16.79 4.45
N MET A 411 -15.34 15.51 4.56
CA MET A 411 -15.84 14.69 3.44
C MET A 411 -17.37 14.66 3.36
N LEU A 412 -18.08 15.26 4.32
CA LEU A 412 -19.52 15.30 4.34
C LEU A 412 -20.08 16.30 3.31
N PRO A 413 -21.30 16.09 2.77
CA PRO A 413 -21.93 17.02 1.83
C PRO A 413 -22.22 18.43 2.38
N SER A 414 -22.16 18.61 3.71
CA SER A 414 -22.32 19.91 4.38
C SER A 414 -21.40 19.98 5.61
N PRO A 415 -20.10 20.27 5.41
CA PRO A 415 -19.11 20.30 6.46
C PRO A 415 -19.32 21.55 7.34
N LEU A 416 -20.09 21.41 8.42
CA LEU A 416 -20.31 22.49 9.39
C LEU A 416 -19.48 22.23 10.65
N MET A 417 -18.62 23.19 10.97
CA MET A 417 -17.80 23.18 12.18
C MET A 417 -18.15 24.36 13.06
N ASP A 418 -18.47 24.09 14.33
CA ASP A 418 -18.70 25.13 15.32
C ASP A 418 -17.39 25.73 15.84
N LYS A 419 -17.48 26.91 16.50
CA LYS A 419 -16.31 27.59 17.08
C LYS A 419 -15.56 26.69 18.07
N VAL A 420 -16.30 25.85 18.80
CA VAL A 420 -15.74 24.92 19.80
C VAL A 420 -14.83 23.91 19.13
N GLY A 421 -15.25 23.33 18.00
CA GLY A 421 -14.42 22.39 17.25
C GLY A 421 -13.14 23.01 16.68
N ILE A 422 -13.19 24.26 16.21
CA ILE A 422 -11.96 24.98 15.79
C ILE A 422 -11.01 25.17 16.98
N SER A 423 -11.51 25.63 18.13
CA SER A 423 -10.69 25.78 19.34
C SER A 423 -10.08 24.44 19.80
N ARG A 424 -10.80 23.33 19.63
CA ARG A 424 -10.29 21.98 19.94
C ARG A 424 -9.15 21.56 19.02
N ILE A 425 -9.26 21.84 17.72
CA ILE A 425 -8.17 21.58 16.76
C ILE A 425 -6.95 22.41 17.14
N GLU A 426 -7.13 23.70 17.44
CA GLU A 426 -6.02 24.58 17.86
C GLU A 426 -5.29 24.08 19.11
N ALA A 427 -6.02 23.51 20.07
CA ALA A 427 -5.45 23.00 21.32
C ALA A 427 -4.52 21.79 21.12
N VAL A 428 -4.71 20.99 20.07
CA VAL A 428 -3.91 19.77 19.83
C VAL A 428 -2.74 19.98 18.86
N LEU A 429 -2.66 21.12 18.16
CA LEU A 429 -1.63 21.38 17.15
C LEU A 429 -0.19 21.15 17.63
N PRO A 430 0.22 21.60 18.84
CA PRO A 430 1.60 21.41 19.32
C PRO A 430 2.01 19.93 19.48
N GLN A 431 1.03 19.03 19.66
CA GLN A 431 1.24 17.60 19.89
C GLN A 431 1.21 16.79 18.58
N CYS A 432 0.92 17.43 17.45
CA CYS A 432 0.74 16.75 16.18
C CYS A 432 2.07 16.46 15.47
N ASP A 433 2.12 15.32 14.80
CA ASP A 433 3.15 15.02 13.80
C ASP A 433 2.79 15.69 12.47
N LEU A 434 3.72 15.68 11.51
CA LEU A 434 3.56 16.34 10.22
C LEU A 434 2.41 15.74 9.40
N ASN A 435 2.17 14.44 9.53
CA ASN A 435 1.04 13.77 8.88
C ASN A 435 -0.32 14.26 9.41
N LYS A 436 -0.47 14.43 10.72
CA LYS A 436 -1.68 15.00 11.31
C LYS A 436 -1.85 16.47 10.92
N LEU A 437 -0.78 17.27 10.95
CA LEU A 437 -0.82 18.67 10.54
C LEU A 437 -1.26 18.83 9.08
N THR A 438 -0.67 18.06 8.17
CA THR A 438 -1.06 18.05 6.75
C THR A 438 -2.48 17.55 6.51
N SER A 439 -2.92 16.54 7.27
CA SER A 439 -4.31 16.06 7.27
C SER A 439 -5.29 17.15 7.71
N PHE A 440 -4.96 17.92 8.74
CA PHE A 440 -5.76 19.08 9.15
C PHE A 440 -5.78 20.15 8.07
N SER A 441 -4.63 20.53 7.50
CA SER A 441 -4.56 21.53 6.43
C SER A 441 -5.41 21.12 5.22
N ALA A 442 -5.32 19.87 4.77
CA ALA A 442 -6.13 19.36 3.67
C ALA A 442 -7.64 19.34 3.99
N SER A 443 -8.01 19.15 5.25
CA SER A 443 -9.41 19.18 5.69
C SER A 443 -9.95 20.60 5.76
N VAL A 444 -9.16 21.55 6.27
CA VAL A 444 -9.49 22.99 6.32
C VAL A 444 -9.59 23.57 4.92
N LEU A 445 -8.69 23.20 4.00
CA LEU A 445 -8.75 23.63 2.60
C LEU A 445 -10.04 23.17 1.91
N ARG A 446 -10.47 21.93 2.15
CA ARG A 446 -11.76 21.42 1.65
C ARG A 446 -12.95 22.20 2.20
N TRP A 447 -12.88 22.65 3.45
CA TRP A 447 -13.92 23.51 4.04
C TRP A 447 -13.98 24.88 3.37
N ILE A 448 -12.83 25.54 3.19
CA ILE A 448 -12.74 26.84 2.54
C ILE A 448 -13.33 26.77 1.12
N GLN A 449 -12.98 25.72 0.37
CA GLN A 449 -13.53 25.49 -0.98
C GLN A 449 -15.06 25.33 -0.98
N TYR A 450 -15.62 24.66 0.03
CA TYR A 450 -17.06 24.52 0.18
C TYR A 450 -17.75 25.85 0.52
N ASP A 451 -17.21 26.61 1.50
CA ASP A 451 -17.78 27.89 1.92
C ASP A 451 -17.76 28.95 0.80
N HIS A 452 -16.73 28.94 -0.06
CA HIS A 452 -16.67 29.79 -1.25
C HIS A 452 -17.80 29.50 -2.25
N MET A 453 -18.26 28.25 -2.35
CA MET A 453 -19.39 27.88 -3.21
C MET A 453 -20.75 28.33 -2.63
N HIS A 454 -20.81 28.57 -1.32
CA HIS A 454 -22.06 28.87 -0.60
C HIS A 454 -22.15 30.27 0.03
N LEU A 455 -21.17 31.16 -0.23
CA LEU A 455 -21.17 32.59 0.16
C LEU A 455 -21.30 32.86 1.68
N ASP A 456 -20.83 31.95 2.54
CA ASP A 456 -20.87 32.13 4.00
C ASP A 456 -19.62 32.88 4.54
N SER A 457 -19.82 33.80 5.48
CA SER A 457 -18.82 34.76 6.01
C SER A 457 -17.74 34.16 6.95
N ASN A 458 -17.67 32.83 7.10
CA ASN A 458 -16.78 32.17 8.08
C ASN A 458 -15.32 31.94 7.62
N THR A 459 -14.98 32.28 6.36
CA THR A 459 -13.67 32.03 5.74
C THR A 459 -12.49 32.61 6.53
N GLY A 460 -12.68 33.75 7.20
CA GLY A 460 -11.61 34.44 7.93
C GLY A 460 -11.03 33.65 9.12
N LYS A 461 -11.81 32.77 9.78
CA LYS A 461 -11.31 31.95 10.90
C LYS A 461 -10.60 30.69 10.41
N GLN A 462 -11.11 30.08 9.35
CA GLN A 462 -10.47 28.94 8.70
C GLN A 462 -9.10 29.32 8.15
N LEU A 463 -8.96 30.51 7.57
CA LEU A 463 -7.69 31.04 7.09
C LEU A 463 -6.68 31.25 8.23
N LYS A 464 -7.12 31.77 9.39
CA LYS A 464 -6.27 31.88 10.58
C LYS A 464 -5.82 30.53 11.12
N LEU A 465 -6.70 29.52 11.10
CA LEU A 465 -6.33 28.15 11.49
C LEU A 465 -5.29 27.57 10.52
N LEU A 466 -5.46 27.79 9.21
CA LEU A 466 -4.49 27.37 8.19
C LEU A 466 -3.11 28.01 8.42
N GLN A 467 -3.06 29.31 8.71
CA GLN A 467 -1.81 30.01 9.05
C GLN A 467 -1.13 29.41 10.30
N LYS A 468 -1.89 29.05 11.34
CA LYS A 468 -1.35 28.37 12.53
C LYS A 468 -0.82 26.98 12.17
N LEU A 469 -1.55 26.20 11.38
CA LEU A 469 -1.12 24.87 10.91
C LEU A 469 0.19 24.95 10.13
N ASP A 470 0.31 25.94 9.25
CA ASP A 470 1.54 26.20 8.50
C ASP A 470 2.67 26.55 9.46
N HIS A 471 2.45 27.47 10.41
CA HIS A 471 3.46 27.84 11.40
C HIS A 471 4.00 26.64 12.19
N TYR A 472 3.12 25.78 12.72
CA TYR A 472 3.53 24.58 13.45
C TYR A 472 4.26 23.56 12.55
N SER A 473 3.86 23.45 11.28
CA SER A 473 4.52 22.55 10.33
C SER A 473 5.96 23.01 10.04
N HIS A 474 6.17 24.31 9.82
CA HIS A 474 7.49 24.89 9.61
C HIS A 474 8.36 24.77 10.87
N GLN A 475 7.81 25.15 12.03
CA GLN A 475 8.51 25.02 13.31
C GLN A 475 8.99 23.58 13.51
N ARG A 476 8.12 22.59 13.28
CA ARG A 476 8.47 21.18 13.46
C ARG A 476 9.59 20.74 12.52
N LEU A 477 9.53 21.08 11.23
CA LEU A 477 10.57 20.73 10.26
C LEU A 477 11.92 21.39 10.61
N GLN A 478 11.92 22.62 11.10
CA GLN A 478 13.14 23.33 11.50
C GLN A 478 13.83 22.69 12.70
N HIS A 479 13.07 22.19 13.68
CA HIS A 479 13.59 21.58 14.93
C HIS A 479 14.06 20.13 14.78
N ILE A 480 13.88 19.50 13.61
CA ILE A 480 14.35 18.13 13.39
C ILE A 480 15.87 18.13 13.16
N ASN A 481 16.57 17.40 14.03
CA ASN A 481 18.05 17.35 14.07
C ASN A 481 18.65 16.04 13.56
N SER A 482 17.83 15.07 13.11
CA SER A 482 18.33 13.82 12.55
C SER A 482 17.52 13.39 11.33
N PHE A 483 18.20 12.75 10.37
CA PHE A 483 17.57 12.22 9.17
C PHE A 483 16.49 11.18 9.49
N ASP A 484 16.71 10.27 10.44
CA ASP A 484 15.72 9.24 10.80
C ASP A 484 14.41 9.84 11.31
N LEU A 485 14.48 10.91 12.11
CA LEU A 485 13.27 11.63 12.56
C LEU A 485 12.60 12.35 11.40
N LEU A 486 13.36 12.99 10.52
CA LEU A 486 12.82 13.65 9.32
C LEU A 486 12.11 12.64 8.43
N TRP A 487 12.76 11.52 8.14
CA TRP A 487 12.24 10.50 7.27
C TRP A 487 10.98 9.84 7.85
N LYS A 488 10.93 9.62 9.16
CA LYS A 488 9.73 9.13 9.85
C LYS A 488 8.52 10.05 9.65
N GLU A 489 8.74 11.36 9.60
CA GLU A 489 7.69 12.36 9.35
C GLU A 489 7.29 12.40 7.87
N LEU A 490 8.24 12.35 6.94
CA LEU A 490 7.99 12.49 5.50
C LEU A 490 7.41 11.22 4.85
N LYS A 491 7.82 10.02 5.29
CA LYS A 491 7.49 8.73 4.66
C LYS A 491 5.99 8.49 4.48
N TYR A 492 5.16 9.02 5.38
CA TYR A 492 3.72 8.74 5.43
C TYR A 492 2.84 9.85 4.88
N LEU A 493 3.43 10.91 4.33
CA LEU A 493 2.66 12.03 3.82
C LEU A 493 1.97 11.66 2.51
N LYS A 494 0.66 11.92 2.43
CA LYS A 494 -0.14 11.72 1.20
C LYS A 494 0.03 12.92 0.28
N GLY A 495 0.49 12.66 -0.95
CA GLY A 495 1.08 13.65 -1.84
C GLY A 495 0.15 14.70 -2.47
N ASP A 496 -1.17 14.61 -2.31
CA ASP A 496 -2.05 15.29 -3.25
C ASP A 496 -2.38 16.75 -2.89
N MET A 497 -2.04 17.26 -1.71
CA MET A 497 -2.45 18.62 -1.28
C MET A 497 -1.47 19.33 -0.32
N PHE A 498 -0.16 19.31 -0.57
CA PHE A 498 0.75 20.16 0.21
C PHE A 498 0.67 21.62 -0.26
N PRO A 499 0.55 22.59 0.67
CA PRO A 499 0.88 23.99 0.39
C PRO A 499 2.30 24.11 -0.16
N GLU A 500 2.53 25.06 -1.05
CA GLU A 500 3.83 25.25 -1.71
C GLU A 500 4.94 25.58 -0.69
N SER A 501 4.66 26.45 0.27
CA SER A 501 5.56 26.81 1.37
C SER A 501 6.02 25.59 2.18
N LEU A 502 5.10 24.67 2.45
CA LEU A 502 5.41 23.45 3.19
C LEU A 502 6.33 22.52 2.39
N ILE A 503 6.13 22.40 1.07
CA ILE A 503 7.02 21.59 0.22
C ILE A 503 8.42 22.20 0.23
N GLU A 504 8.53 23.51 0.08
CA GLU A 504 9.81 24.20 0.10
C GLU A 504 10.59 23.91 1.39
N GLU A 505 9.92 24.00 2.55
CA GLU A 505 10.53 23.67 3.84
C GLU A 505 10.89 22.17 3.96
N MET A 506 10.06 21.25 3.43
CA MET A 506 10.38 19.82 3.41
C MET A 506 11.62 19.51 2.56
N ILE A 507 11.73 20.16 1.39
CA ILE A 507 12.87 19.99 0.49
C ILE A 507 14.12 20.63 1.10
N ALA A 508 14.02 21.81 1.71
CA ALA A 508 15.11 22.43 2.45
C ALA A 508 15.57 21.56 3.63
N ALA A 509 14.64 20.94 4.36
CA ALA A 509 14.97 19.99 5.42
C ALA A 509 15.73 18.76 4.90
N LEU A 510 15.32 18.19 3.76
CA LEU A 510 16.05 17.09 3.11
C LEU A 510 17.43 17.52 2.62
N GLN A 511 17.57 18.73 2.07
CA GLN A 511 18.87 19.25 1.62
C GLN A 511 19.88 19.37 2.77
N ARG A 512 19.45 19.71 3.99
CA ARG A 512 20.32 19.74 5.18
C ARG A 512 20.99 18.39 5.49
N PHE A 513 20.33 17.28 5.14
CA PHE A 513 20.81 15.91 5.37
C PHE A 513 21.24 15.20 4.08
N ARG A 514 21.61 15.93 3.03
CA ARG A 514 21.96 15.36 1.71
C ARG A 514 23.07 14.31 1.76
N ASP A 515 24.02 14.47 2.68
CA ASP A 515 25.20 13.61 2.78
C ASP A 515 24.83 12.24 3.39
N GLU A 516 23.71 12.17 4.13
CA GLU A 516 23.14 10.94 4.69
C GLU A 516 22.33 10.13 3.65
N ILE A 517 22.11 10.66 2.45
CA ILE A 517 21.48 9.93 1.34
C ILE A 517 22.46 8.86 0.84
N ASN A 518 22.01 7.60 0.84
CA ASN A 518 22.77 6.40 0.50
C ASN A 518 21.88 5.31 -0.12
N TYR A 519 22.46 4.16 -0.50
CA TYR A 519 21.73 3.05 -1.13
C TYR A 519 20.49 2.55 -0.37
N ILE A 520 20.40 2.78 0.95
CA ILE A 520 19.29 2.31 1.80
C ILE A 520 18.05 3.19 1.62
N ASN A 521 18.23 4.52 1.51
CA ASN A 521 17.14 5.50 1.53
C ASN A 521 16.87 6.15 0.16
N VAL A 522 17.81 6.06 -0.79
CA VAL A 522 17.78 6.79 -2.07
C VAL A 522 16.49 6.55 -2.86
N ALA A 523 16.01 5.31 -2.94
CA ALA A 523 14.80 4.99 -3.70
C ALA A 523 13.54 5.61 -3.08
N GLU A 524 13.42 5.58 -1.75
CA GLU A 524 12.25 6.16 -1.07
C GLU A 524 12.26 7.69 -1.18
N ILE A 525 13.43 8.33 -1.07
CA ILE A 525 13.60 9.79 -1.23
C ILE A 525 13.31 10.21 -2.67
N ALA A 526 13.84 9.50 -3.66
CA ALA A 526 13.59 9.77 -5.08
C ALA A 526 12.09 9.70 -5.40
N TYR A 527 11.41 8.67 -4.88
CA TYR A 527 9.96 8.55 -5.00
C TYR A 527 9.21 9.69 -4.30
N PHE A 528 9.66 10.13 -3.12
CA PHE A 528 9.07 11.29 -2.43
C PHE A 528 9.19 12.57 -3.28
N ILE A 529 10.38 12.88 -3.81
CA ILE A 529 10.61 14.05 -4.67
C ILE A 529 9.72 14.00 -5.92
N SER A 530 9.53 12.82 -6.50
CA SER A 530 8.65 12.63 -7.66
C SER A 530 7.19 13.07 -7.40
N LYS A 531 6.71 12.96 -6.14
CA LYS A 531 5.37 13.37 -5.73
C LYS A 531 5.25 14.87 -5.46
N THR A 532 6.31 15.52 -4.99
CA THR A 532 6.26 16.95 -4.65
C THR A 532 6.12 17.84 -5.88
N ASN A 533 6.53 17.35 -7.06
CA ASN A 533 6.67 18.16 -8.28
C ASN A 533 7.57 19.39 -8.06
N TYR A 534 8.53 19.31 -7.13
CA TYR A 534 9.48 20.36 -6.80
C TYR A 534 10.86 19.99 -7.36
N LEU A 535 11.44 20.85 -8.19
CA LEU A 535 12.75 20.62 -8.79
C LEU A 535 13.86 21.09 -7.84
N SER A 536 14.64 20.14 -7.32
CA SER A 536 15.84 20.38 -6.52
C SER A 536 17.03 19.69 -7.17
N THR A 537 17.81 20.42 -7.96
CA THR A 537 18.97 19.88 -8.70
C THR A 537 19.98 19.22 -7.76
N LEU A 538 20.29 19.86 -6.63
CA LEU A 538 21.21 19.33 -5.62
C LEU A 538 20.82 17.93 -5.11
N LEU A 539 19.53 17.69 -4.84
CA LEU A 539 19.06 16.39 -4.38
C LEU A 539 19.04 15.36 -5.52
N LEU A 540 18.65 15.77 -6.73
CA LEU A 540 18.64 14.90 -7.90
C LEU A 540 20.05 14.46 -8.30
N ASP A 541 21.02 15.38 -8.27
CA ASP A 541 22.43 15.07 -8.52
C ASP A 541 22.98 14.09 -7.49
N ARG A 542 22.64 14.29 -6.21
CA ARG A 542 23.02 13.35 -5.14
C ARG A 542 22.39 11.97 -5.34
N ILE A 543 21.12 11.90 -5.75
CA ILE A 543 20.43 10.64 -6.06
C ILE A 543 21.10 9.91 -7.21
N ALA A 544 21.41 10.60 -8.32
CA ALA A 544 22.12 10.02 -9.45
C ALA A 544 23.51 9.52 -9.05
N SER A 545 24.25 10.31 -8.25
CA SER A 545 25.58 9.96 -7.74
C SER A 545 25.56 8.70 -6.88
N VAL A 546 24.63 8.59 -5.94
CA VAL A 546 24.48 7.40 -5.08
C VAL A 546 24.11 6.18 -5.91
N ALA A 547 23.20 6.33 -6.88
CA ALA A 547 22.81 5.23 -7.74
C ALA A 547 23.99 4.70 -8.55
N VAL A 548 24.80 5.57 -9.16
CA VAL A 548 26.01 5.16 -9.90
C VAL A 548 27.03 4.47 -8.98
N GLN A 549 27.31 5.06 -7.81
CA GLN A 549 28.36 4.56 -6.91
C GLN A 549 28.02 3.25 -6.19
N GLN A 550 26.73 2.97 -5.99
CA GLN A 550 26.27 1.91 -5.08
C GLN A 550 25.18 1.02 -5.68
N ILE A 551 25.04 0.98 -7.01
CA ILE A 551 23.95 0.25 -7.70
C ILE A 551 23.88 -1.22 -7.28
N GLU A 552 25.03 -1.86 -7.07
CA GLU A 552 25.14 -3.28 -6.70
C GLU A 552 24.47 -3.58 -5.35
N LYS A 553 24.36 -2.58 -4.46
CA LYS A 553 23.69 -2.68 -3.16
C LYS A 553 22.20 -2.33 -3.22
N ILE A 554 21.73 -1.79 -4.35
CA ILE A 554 20.35 -1.37 -4.55
C ILE A 554 19.59 -2.53 -5.19
N HIS A 555 18.43 -2.87 -4.62
CA HIS A 555 17.60 -3.91 -5.21
C HIS A 555 17.04 -3.48 -6.58
N PRO A 556 17.12 -4.31 -7.65
CA PRO A 556 16.70 -3.94 -9.00
C PRO A 556 15.28 -3.36 -9.07
N PHE A 557 14.35 -3.88 -8.28
CA PHE A 557 12.95 -3.42 -8.31
C PHE A 557 12.73 -2.01 -7.77
N THR A 558 13.69 -1.43 -7.04
CA THR A 558 13.58 -0.06 -6.53
C THR A 558 14.22 0.96 -7.48
N VAL A 559 14.95 0.52 -8.51
CA VAL A 559 15.62 1.39 -9.49
C VAL A 559 14.62 2.26 -10.25
N PHE A 560 13.43 1.75 -10.56
CA PHE A 560 12.36 2.56 -11.16
C PHE A 560 12.03 3.81 -10.31
N ALA A 561 11.97 3.66 -8.98
CA ALA A 561 11.69 4.78 -8.08
C ALA A 561 12.80 5.85 -8.11
N ILE A 562 14.04 5.43 -8.38
CA ILE A 562 15.22 6.32 -8.54
C ILE A 562 15.15 7.08 -9.86
N ILE A 563 14.74 6.44 -10.95
CA ILE A 563 14.61 7.06 -12.29
C ILE A 563 13.42 8.04 -12.36
N LEU A 564 12.33 7.71 -11.67
CA LEU A 564 11.05 8.41 -11.76
C LEU A 564 11.12 9.95 -11.60
N PRO A 565 11.82 10.54 -10.60
CA PRO A 565 11.87 11.99 -10.46
C PRO A 565 12.52 12.70 -11.67
N PHE A 566 13.54 12.11 -12.30
CA PHE A 566 14.17 12.69 -13.49
C PHE A 566 13.18 12.76 -14.66
N SER A 567 12.42 11.68 -14.86
CA SER A 567 11.37 11.58 -15.88
C SER A 567 10.23 12.59 -15.65
N ILE A 568 9.75 12.73 -14.40
CA ILE A 568 8.65 13.65 -14.09
C ILE A 568 9.10 15.11 -14.16
N LEU A 569 10.24 15.43 -13.57
CA LEU A 569 10.74 16.80 -13.41
C LEU A 569 11.53 17.29 -14.64
N ASN A 570 11.73 16.44 -15.64
CA ASN A 570 12.49 16.76 -16.85
C ASN A 570 13.88 17.31 -16.54
N TYR A 571 14.64 16.57 -15.75
CA TYR A 571 15.97 16.99 -15.31
C TYR A 571 17.00 15.96 -15.70
N ASP A 572 18.06 16.43 -16.36
CA ASP A 572 19.23 15.63 -16.70
C ASP A 572 20.35 15.93 -15.70
N PRO A 573 20.79 14.96 -14.89
CA PRO A 573 21.92 15.16 -14.00
C PRO A 573 23.23 15.25 -14.81
N PRO A 574 24.30 15.85 -14.27
CA PRO A 574 25.58 15.98 -14.97
C PRO A 574 26.16 14.67 -15.52
N GLN A 575 25.85 13.56 -14.85
CA GLN A 575 26.27 12.19 -15.17
C GLN A 575 25.13 11.34 -15.77
N ARG A 576 24.23 11.98 -16.54
CA ARG A 576 23.02 11.36 -17.11
C ARG A 576 23.27 10.01 -17.77
N ASP A 577 24.21 9.95 -18.71
CA ASP A 577 24.39 8.76 -19.54
C ASP A 577 24.92 7.59 -18.72
N GLU A 578 25.95 7.81 -17.88
CA GLU A 578 26.47 6.82 -16.93
C GLU A 578 25.39 6.35 -15.95
N PHE A 579 24.58 7.28 -15.44
CA PHE A 579 23.48 6.95 -14.52
C PHE A 579 22.43 6.04 -15.17
N LEU A 580 21.92 6.41 -16.34
CA LEU A 580 20.90 5.63 -17.05
C LEU A 580 21.43 4.28 -17.53
N GLU A 581 22.68 4.24 -18.00
CA GLU A 581 23.36 3.01 -18.38
C GLU A 581 23.51 2.07 -17.19
N THR A 582 24.05 2.56 -16.07
CA THR A 582 24.24 1.79 -14.83
C THR A 582 22.91 1.22 -14.32
N CYS A 583 21.86 2.03 -14.30
CA CYS A 583 20.52 1.57 -13.91
C CYS A 583 19.98 0.47 -14.84
N MET A 584 20.16 0.61 -16.16
CA MET A 584 19.64 -0.38 -17.11
C MET A 584 20.44 -1.68 -17.13
N GLN A 585 21.78 -1.60 -17.04
CA GLN A 585 22.62 -2.80 -16.93
C GLN A 585 22.21 -3.64 -15.71
N HIS A 586 21.93 -2.98 -14.58
CA HIS A 586 21.43 -3.66 -13.37
C HIS A 586 20.04 -4.28 -13.54
N LEU A 587 19.17 -3.65 -14.34
CA LEU A 587 17.81 -4.13 -14.59
C LEU A 587 17.73 -5.26 -15.64
N ASN A 588 18.69 -5.35 -16.56
CA ASN A 588 18.63 -6.27 -17.71
C ASN A 588 18.44 -7.74 -17.31
N SER A 589 19.15 -8.20 -16.29
CA SER A 589 19.04 -9.57 -15.76
C SER A 589 17.66 -9.91 -15.17
N TYR A 590 16.85 -8.89 -14.87
CA TYR A 590 15.58 -9.02 -14.17
C TYR A 590 14.36 -8.76 -15.06
N LEU A 591 14.53 -8.36 -16.32
CA LEU A 591 13.42 -8.03 -17.24
C LEU A 591 12.40 -9.18 -17.38
N GLY A 592 12.84 -10.43 -17.37
CA GLY A 592 11.95 -11.60 -17.42
C GLY A 592 11.13 -11.84 -16.14
N ILE A 593 11.58 -11.28 -15.02
CA ILE A 593 11.01 -11.47 -13.68
C ILE A 593 9.97 -10.39 -13.36
N PHE A 594 10.22 -9.15 -13.79
CA PHE A 594 9.31 -8.03 -13.56
C PHE A 594 7.88 -8.31 -14.06
N ASP A 595 6.91 -7.79 -13.32
CA ASP A 595 5.53 -7.76 -13.78
C ASP A 595 5.39 -6.83 -15.01
N PRO A 596 4.64 -7.23 -16.05
CA PRO A 596 4.42 -6.45 -17.26
C PRO A 596 4.09 -4.97 -17.04
N HIS A 597 3.19 -4.66 -16.10
CA HIS A 597 2.83 -3.26 -15.84
C HIS A 597 4.02 -2.41 -15.36
N MET A 598 4.96 -2.98 -14.60
CA MET A 598 6.15 -2.26 -14.13
C MET A 598 7.08 -1.92 -15.29
N LEU A 599 7.27 -2.87 -16.22
CA LEU A 599 8.10 -2.63 -17.41
C LEU A 599 7.47 -1.59 -18.35
N VAL A 600 6.16 -1.60 -18.52
CA VAL A 600 5.45 -0.57 -19.29
C VAL A 600 5.64 0.82 -18.67
N ILE A 601 5.52 0.93 -17.34
CA ILE A 601 5.70 2.20 -16.63
C ILE A 601 7.17 2.65 -16.72
N LEU A 602 8.13 1.75 -16.51
CA LEU A 602 9.56 2.02 -16.66
C LEU A 602 9.88 2.51 -18.08
N GLY A 603 9.45 1.77 -19.11
CA GLY A 603 9.69 2.13 -20.50
C GLY A 603 9.09 3.50 -20.85
N SER A 604 7.87 3.79 -20.39
CA SER A 604 7.26 5.11 -20.57
C SER A 604 8.04 6.23 -19.86
N SER A 605 8.57 5.97 -18.67
CA SER A 605 9.42 6.93 -17.96
C SER A 605 10.75 7.19 -18.65
N LEU A 606 11.38 6.15 -19.21
CA LEU A 606 12.63 6.27 -19.98
C LEU A 606 12.41 6.96 -21.33
N ALA A 607 11.31 6.68 -22.01
CA ALA A 607 10.93 7.39 -23.24
C ALA A 607 10.75 8.90 -23.01
N THR A 608 10.21 9.27 -21.83
CA THR A 608 10.12 10.68 -21.43
C THR A 608 11.51 11.33 -21.28
N LEU A 609 12.52 10.54 -20.91
CA LEU A 609 13.92 10.94 -20.77
C LEU A 609 14.73 10.82 -22.07
N GLU A 610 14.11 10.51 -23.22
CA GLU A 610 14.83 10.30 -24.49
C GLU A 610 15.81 9.12 -24.43
N TYR A 611 15.47 8.08 -23.67
CA TYR A 611 16.29 6.89 -23.53
C TYR A 611 15.49 5.63 -23.86
N PHE A 612 15.98 4.86 -24.84
CA PHE A 612 15.26 3.74 -25.45
C PHE A 612 16.10 2.46 -25.47
N PRO A 613 16.25 1.75 -24.32
CA PRO A 613 17.02 0.51 -24.27
C PRO A 613 16.40 -0.57 -25.14
N GLU A 614 17.15 -1.09 -26.10
CA GLU A 614 16.66 -2.06 -27.09
C GLU A 614 16.13 -3.36 -26.43
N ASP A 615 16.84 -3.88 -25.42
CA ASP A 615 16.44 -5.09 -24.69
C ASP A 615 15.08 -4.92 -23.98
N LEU A 616 14.85 -3.75 -23.39
CA LEU A 616 13.58 -3.41 -22.75
C LEU A 616 12.44 -3.31 -23.77
N LEU A 617 12.68 -2.64 -24.91
CA LEU A 617 11.68 -2.51 -25.96
C LEU A 617 11.33 -3.87 -26.57
N LYS A 618 12.32 -4.72 -26.86
CA LYS A 618 12.11 -6.10 -27.34
C LYS A 618 11.33 -6.94 -26.33
N ALA A 619 11.57 -6.75 -25.03
CA ALA A 619 10.83 -7.44 -23.98
C ALA A 619 9.36 -7.00 -23.93
N ILE A 620 9.08 -5.69 -24.02
CA ILE A 620 7.72 -5.12 -23.91
C ILE A 620 6.91 -5.39 -25.20
N PHE A 621 7.46 -5.09 -26.37
CA PHE A 621 6.78 -5.22 -27.66
C PHE A 621 6.85 -6.66 -28.20
N ASN A 622 6.62 -7.63 -27.32
CA ASN A 622 6.54 -9.05 -27.61
C ASN A 622 5.10 -9.54 -27.45
N ILE A 623 4.60 -10.37 -28.36
CA ILE A 623 3.22 -10.90 -28.31
C ILE A 623 2.95 -11.65 -26.99
N LYS A 624 3.90 -12.44 -26.49
CA LYS A 624 3.77 -13.16 -25.21
C LYS A 624 3.71 -12.18 -24.03
N PHE A 625 4.47 -11.09 -24.09
CA PHE A 625 4.43 -10.04 -23.08
C PHE A 625 3.09 -9.32 -23.09
N LEU A 626 2.61 -8.89 -24.25
CA LEU A 626 1.33 -8.17 -24.38
C LEU A 626 0.15 -9.05 -23.94
N ALA A 627 0.14 -10.34 -24.28
CA ALA A 627 -0.88 -11.27 -23.79
C ALA A 627 -0.84 -11.42 -22.26
N ARG A 628 0.36 -11.47 -21.65
CA ARG A 628 0.51 -11.46 -20.18
C ARG A 628 -0.02 -10.15 -19.61
N LEU A 629 0.30 -9.00 -20.21
CA LEU A 629 -0.18 -7.69 -19.76
C LEU A 629 -1.71 -7.60 -19.83
N ASP A 630 -2.34 -8.06 -20.91
CA ASP A 630 -3.80 -8.07 -21.05
C ASP A 630 -4.46 -8.87 -19.90
N SER A 631 -3.92 -10.04 -19.57
CA SER A 631 -4.38 -10.81 -18.41
C SER A 631 -4.22 -10.03 -17.09
N GLN A 632 -3.16 -9.20 -16.95
CA GLN A 632 -2.98 -8.34 -15.78
C GLN A 632 -4.04 -7.25 -15.68
N LEU A 633 -4.36 -6.63 -16.81
CA LEU A 633 -5.28 -5.51 -16.89
C LEU A 633 -6.73 -5.89 -16.54
N GLU A 634 -7.11 -7.17 -16.69
CA GLU A 634 -8.44 -7.69 -16.30
C GLU A 634 -8.66 -7.74 -14.79
N VAL A 635 -7.59 -7.87 -14.00
CA VAL A 635 -7.67 -8.06 -12.54
C VAL A 635 -7.37 -6.76 -11.79
N LEU A 636 -6.58 -5.86 -12.39
CA LEU A 636 -6.24 -4.58 -11.78
C LEU A 636 -7.49 -3.70 -11.58
N PRO A 637 -7.52 -2.85 -10.52
CA PRO A 637 -8.55 -1.83 -10.36
C PRO A 637 -8.65 -0.95 -11.61
N SER A 638 -9.87 -0.49 -11.94
CA SER A 638 -10.14 0.18 -13.23
C SER A 638 -9.23 1.40 -13.45
N CYS A 639 -9.00 2.19 -12.40
CA CYS A 639 -8.11 3.35 -12.44
C CYS A 639 -6.66 2.96 -12.75
N GLN A 640 -6.15 1.87 -12.17
CA GLN A 640 -4.78 1.40 -12.40
C GLN A 640 -4.63 0.78 -13.80
N SER A 641 -5.58 -0.07 -14.20
CA SER A 641 -5.62 -0.68 -15.53
C SER A 641 -5.60 0.40 -16.62
N THR A 642 -6.46 1.41 -16.49
CA THR A 642 -6.51 2.56 -17.39
C THR A 642 -5.18 3.31 -17.42
N ARG A 643 -4.55 3.57 -16.25
CA ARG A 643 -3.23 4.22 -16.19
C ARG A 643 -2.17 3.43 -16.95
N VAL A 644 -2.10 2.11 -16.76
CA VAL A 644 -1.12 1.25 -17.44
C VAL A 644 -1.36 1.22 -18.95
N GLN A 645 -2.61 1.14 -19.40
CA GLN A 645 -2.95 1.23 -20.83
C GLN A 645 -2.53 2.58 -21.45
N PHE A 646 -2.75 3.68 -20.73
CA PHE A 646 -2.24 5.00 -21.17
C PHE A 646 -0.72 5.04 -21.25
N ARG A 647 0.00 4.43 -20.29
CA ARG A 647 1.47 4.35 -20.33
C ARG A 647 1.98 3.50 -21.49
N LEU A 648 1.33 2.37 -21.78
CA LEU A 648 1.67 1.56 -22.95
C LEU A 648 1.46 2.33 -24.24
N MET A 649 0.33 3.04 -24.34
CA MET A 649 0.03 3.88 -25.49
C MET A 649 1.05 5.02 -25.66
N GLU A 650 1.42 5.71 -24.57
CA GLU A 650 2.44 6.75 -24.57
C GLU A 650 3.81 6.18 -25.00
N LEU A 651 4.20 5.00 -24.49
CA LEU A 651 5.43 4.33 -24.89
C LEU A 651 5.42 3.92 -26.37
N ASN A 652 4.35 3.27 -26.85
CA ASN A 652 4.22 2.90 -28.26
C ASN A 652 4.27 4.14 -29.16
N ARG A 653 3.63 5.24 -28.75
CA ARG A 653 3.70 6.52 -29.45
C ARG A 653 5.13 7.05 -29.54
N SER A 654 5.88 7.07 -28.43
CA SER A 654 7.28 7.53 -28.43
C SER A 654 8.14 6.66 -29.34
N VAL A 655 8.03 5.34 -29.25
CA VAL A 655 8.83 4.42 -30.08
C VAL A 655 8.53 4.59 -31.57
N CYS A 656 7.25 4.71 -31.96
CA CYS A 656 6.90 4.91 -33.38
C CYS A 656 7.41 6.25 -33.95
N LEU A 657 7.55 7.28 -33.12
CA LEU A 657 7.95 8.62 -33.55
C LEU A 657 9.46 8.85 -33.46
N GLU A 658 10.07 8.45 -32.35
CA GLU A 658 11.47 8.74 -32.03
C GLU A 658 12.41 7.63 -32.50
N CYS A 659 11.92 6.39 -32.63
CA CYS A 659 12.75 5.23 -32.97
C CYS A 659 12.13 4.34 -34.08
N PRO A 660 11.85 4.91 -35.28
CA PRO A 660 11.22 4.18 -36.39
C PRO A 660 12.03 2.95 -36.84
N GLU A 661 13.33 2.90 -36.57
CA GLU A 661 14.23 1.79 -36.88
C GLU A 661 13.84 0.47 -36.20
N PHE A 662 13.13 0.49 -35.06
CA PHE A 662 12.63 -0.72 -34.41
C PHE A 662 11.42 -1.34 -35.12
N GLN A 663 10.81 -0.64 -36.10
CA GLN A 663 9.69 -1.12 -36.90
C GLN A 663 8.47 -1.59 -36.08
N ILE A 664 8.30 -1.06 -34.87
CA ILE A 664 7.15 -1.36 -34.02
C ILE A 664 5.93 -0.60 -34.56
N PRO A 665 4.82 -1.29 -34.91
CA PRO A 665 3.65 -0.63 -35.45
C PRO A 665 2.86 0.12 -34.37
N TRP A 666 2.08 1.11 -34.81
CA TRP A 666 1.07 1.75 -33.97
C TRP A 666 -0.20 0.88 -33.88
N PHE A 667 -0.60 0.50 -32.66
CA PHE A 667 -1.75 -0.40 -32.46
C PHE A 667 -2.85 0.16 -31.53
N HIS A 668 -2.80 1.45 -31.17
CA HIS A 668 -3.73 2.05 -30.20
C HIS A 668 -4.88 2.88 -30.82
N ASN A 669 -5.13 2.79 -32.13
CA ASN A 669 -6.21 3.53 -32.81
C ASN A 669 -7.58 3.39 -32.12
N ARG A 670 -8.02 2.16 -31.88
CA ARG A 670 -9.33 1.89 -31.22
C ARG A 670 -9.38 2.44 -29.80
N PHE A 671 -8.31 2.23 -29.03
CA PHE A 671 -8.19 2.73 -27.66
C PHE A 671 -8.32 4.26 -27.63
N CYS A 672 -7.54 4.96 -28.45
CA CYS A 672 -7.59 6.42 -28.51
C CYS A 672 -8.94 6.95 -29.01
N GLN A 673 -9.55 6.32 -30.02
CA GLN A 673 -10.89 6.70 -30.47
C GLN A 673 -11.95 6.57 -29.37
N GLN A 674 -11.91 5.51 -28.56
CA GLN A 674 -12.86 5.34 -27.45
C GLN A 674 -12.69 6.41 -26.37
N HIS A 675 -11.45 6.76 -26.03
CA HIS A 675 -11.14 7.76 -24.99
C HIS A 675 -11.32 9.21 -25.46
N ASN A 676 -11.22 9.50 -26.76
CA ASN A 676 -11.33 10.85 -27.30
C ASN A 676 -12.77 11.25 -27.71
N LYS A 677 -13.77 10.39 -27.49
CA LYS A 677 -15.20 10.59 -27.87
C LYS A 677 -15.92 11.81 -27.26
N GLY A 678 -15.22 12.71 -26.56
CA GLY A 678 -15.79 13.92 -25.94
C GLY A 678 -14.96 15.20 -26.09
N ILE A 679 -13.89 15.20 -26.90
CA ILE A 679 -12.95 16.34 -27.01
C ILE A 679 -13.50 17.52 -27.86
N GLY A 680 -14.71 17.40 -28.41
CA GLY A 680 -15.28 18.40 -29.34
C GLY A 680 -15.80 19.71 -28.71
N GLY A 681 -15.80 19.86 -27.38
CA GLY A 681 -16.33 21.04 -26.70
C GLY A 681 -15.23 22.04 -26.30
N MET A 682 -15.18 23.21 -26.94
CA MET A 682 -14.32 24.31 -26.50
C MET A 682 -14.90 25.03 -25.29
N ASN A 683 -14.07 25.25 -24.26
CA ASN A 683 -14.47 26.08 -23.11
C ASN A 683 -14.51 27.58 -23.48
N ARG A 684 -15.08 28.43 -22.62
CA ARG A 684 -15.22 29.88 -22.89
C ARG A 684 -13.88 30.58 -23.16
N ALA A 685 -12.81 30.18 -22.44
CA ALA A 685 -11.49 30.76 -22.62
C ALA A 685 -10.89 30.37 -23.99
N GLN A 686 -11.01 29.09 -24.37
CA GLN A 686 -10.61 28.58 -25.68
C GLN A 686 -11.39 29.25 -26.82
N GLN A 687 -12.69 29.50 -26.65
CA GLN A 687 -13.49 30.25 -27.63
C GLN A 687 -12.99 31.69 -27.81
N GLN A 688 -12.58 32.36 -26.72
CA GLN A 688 -12.01 33.69 -26.80
C GLN A 688 -10.65 33.69 -27.51
N ILE A 689 -9.79 32.72 -27.18
CA ILE A 689 -8.49 32.53 -27.84
C ILE A 689 -8.67 32.26 -29.33
N TYR A 690 -9.60 31.39 -29.70
CA TYR A 690 -9.92 31.09 -31.10
C TYR A 690 -10.36 32.32 -31.89
N LYS A 691 -11.23 33.16 -31.30
CA LYS A 691 -11.64 34.42 -31.93
C LYS A 691 -10.44 35.35 -32.14
N MET A 692 -9.57 35.49 -31.14
CA MET A 692 -8.35 36.29 -31.27
C MET A 692 -7.40 35.74 -32.34
N LEU A 693 -7.20 34.41 -32.39
CA LEU A 693 -6.37 33.77 -33.41
C LEU A 693 -6.96 33.95 -34.81
N ALA A 694 -8.28 33.83 -34.97
CA ALA A 694 -8.96 34.07 -36.23
C ALA A 694 -8.78 35.53 -36.70
N GLU A 695 -8.86 36.50 -35.79
CA GLU A 695 -8.57 37.91 -36.10
C GLU A 695 -7.10 38.13 -36.49
N VAL A 696 -6.17 37.50 -35.77
CA VAL A 696 -4.72 37.60 -36.05
C VAL A 696 -4.33 36.96 -37.39
N LEU A 697 -4.97 35.84 -37.75
CA LEU A 697 -4.66 35.06 -38.95
C LEU A 697 -5.55 35.43 -40.16
N GLY A 698 -6.36 36.48 -40.06
CA GLY A 698 -7.15 37.01 -41.18
C GLY A 698 -8.42 36.20 -41.52
N GLY A 699 -8.91 35.35 -40.62
CA GLY A 699 -10.18 34.65 -40.77
C GLY A 699 -10.29 33.36 -39.96
N ILE A 700 -11.53 32.93 -39.68
CA ILE A 700 -11.83 31.67 -38.96
C ILE A 700 -11.34 30.43 -39.70
N ASN A 701 -11.24 30.49 -41.03
CA ASN A 701 -10.80 29.36 -41.84
C ASN A 701 -9.29 29.12 -41.73
N CYS A 702 -8.52 30.01 -41.11
CA CYS A 702 -7.06 29.87 -40.95
C CYS A 702 -6.67 29.18 -39.62
N VAL A 703 -7.65 28.78 -38.79
CA VAL A 703 -7.43 28.18 -37.47
C VAL A 703 -8.27 26.93 -37.33
N LYS A 704 -7.67 25.84 -36.88
CA LYS A 704 -8.38 24.66 -36.38
C LYS A 704 -8.23 24.59 -34.86
N ALA A 705 -9.29 24.26 -34.16
CA ALA A 705 -9.27 24.04 -32.71
C ALA A 705 -9.33 22.55 -32.37
N SER A 706 -8.72 22.16 -31.25
CA SER A 706 -8.80 20.80 -30.69
C SER A 706 -8.42 19.70 -31.69
N VAL A 707 -7.31 19.90 -32.42
CA VAL A 707 -6.87 18.99 -33.48
C VAL A 707 -6.25 17.73 -32.86
N LEU A 708 -6.57 16.57 -33.45
CA LEU A 708 -5.90 15.31 -33.15
C LEU A 708 -4.89 14.99 -34.25
N THR A 709 -3.64 14.78 -33.84
CA THR A 709 -2.58 14.29 -34.74
C THR A 709 -2.79 12.81 -35.08
N PRO A 710 -2.10 12.25 -36.09
CA PRO A 710 -2.21 10.83 -36.45
C PRO A 710 -1.90 9.85 -35.31
N TYR A 711 -1.07 10.25 -34.34
CA TYR A 711 -0.77 9.47 -33.14
C TYR A 711 -1.54 9.94 -31.90
N TYR A 712 -2.62 10.71 -32.07
CA TYR A 712 -3.52 11.19 -31.01
C TYR A 712 -2.87 12.05 -29.92
N HIS A 713 -1.86 12.86 -30.27
CA HIS A 713 -1.62 14.08 -29.52
C HIS A 713 -2.75 15.08 -29.78
N THR A 714 -3.23 15.71 -28.72
CA THR A 714 -4.17 16.83 -28.80
C THR A 714 -3.40 18.12 -29.03
N VAL A 715 -3.84 18.96 -29.96
CA VAL A 715 -3.29 20.30 -30.20
C VAL A 715 -4.40 21.31 -29.96
N ASP A 716 -4.17 22.31 -29.11
CA ASP A 716 -5.22 23.27 -28.74
C ASP A 716 -5.67 24.08 -29.97
N PHE A 717 -4.71 24.63 -30.72
CA PHE A 717 -4.96 25.31 -31.99
C PHE A 717 -3.89 24.99 -33.02
N GLU A 718 -4.31 24.78 -34.27
CA GLU A 718 -3.44 24.55 -35.42
C GLU A 718 -3.67 25.64 -36.46
N CYS A 719 -2.59 26.22 -36.99
CA CYS A 719 -2.63 27.09 -38.17
C CYS A 719 -1.50 26.72 -39.15
N ALA A 720 -1.63 27.16 -40.39
CA ALA A 720 -0.62 26.93 -41.42
C ALA A 720 -0.22 28.25 -42.05
N LEU A 721 1.08 28.45 -42.26
CA LEU A 721 1.64 29.60 -42.97
C LEU A 721 2.26 29.14 -44.28
N ASP A 722 2.13 29.93 -45.34
CA ASP A 722 2.85 29.67 -46.59
C ASP A 722 4.34 30.06 -46.49
N LYS A 723 5.08 29.83 -47.58
CA LYS A 723 6.50 30.20 -47.70
C LYS A 723 6.79 31.70 -47.50
N THR A 724 5.78 32.56 -47.61
CA THR A 724 5.85 34.01 -47.39
C THR A 724 5.32 34.43 -46.02
N LYS A 725 5.13 33.47 -45.10
CA LYS A 725 4.57 33.66 -43.76
C LYS A 725 3.13 34.18 -43.74
N LYS A 726 2.37 33.99 -44.83
CA LYS A 726 0.94 34.35 -44.87
C LYS A 726 0.05 33.18 -44.44
N PRO A 727 -1.03 33.42 -43.68
CA PRO A 727 -1.95 32.36 -43.25
C PRO A 727 -2.62 31.64 -44.41
N LEU A 728 -2.69 30.30 -44.33
CA LEU A 728 -3.37 29.44 -45.29
C LEU A 728 -4.75 29.02 -44.77
N PRO A 729 -5.84 29.34 -45.48
CA PRO A 729 -7.18 28.91 -45.09
C PRO A 729 -7.41 27.41 -45.38
N TYR A 730 -7.89 26.69 -44.38
CA TYR A 730 -8.37 25.32 -44.44
C TYR A 730 -9.72 25.28 -45.19
N GLY A 731 -9.69 25.22 -46.52
CA GLY A 731 -10.90 25.05 -47.34
C GLY A 731 -10.85 25.58 -48.78
N SER A 732 -9.70 25.98 -49.35
CA SER A 732 -9.67 26.66 -50.65
C SER A 732 -8.68 26.15 -51.71
N HIS A 733 -8.19 24.90 -51.62
CA HIS A 733 -7.50 24.27 -52.76
C HIS A 733 -7.90 22.81 -52.95
N ASN A 734 -8.31 22.48 -54.17
CA ASN A 734 -8.37 21.12 -54.70
C ASN A 734 -7.00 20.46 -54.48
N ILE A 735 -6.90 19.60 -53.48
CA ILE A 735 -5.71 18.77 -53.24
C ILE A 735 -5.70 17.73 -54.36
N THR A 736 -4.88 17.94 -55.38
CA THR A 736 -4.55 16.93 -56.38
C THR A 736 -4.14 15.65 -55.68
N LEU A 737 -4.97 14.60 -55.79
CA LEU A 737 -4.65 13.23 -55.44
C LEU A 737 -3.46 12.77 -56.30
N GLY A 738 -2.25 12.98 -55.80
CA GLY A 738 -1.08 12.23 -56.24
C GLY A 738 -1.12 10.85 -55.58
N GLN A 739 -1.62 9.85 -56.32
CA GLN A 739 -1.59 8.45 -55.93
C GLN A 739 -0.17 7.99 -55.55
N ARG A 740 -0.02 7.31 -54.40
CA ARG A 740 0.96 6.23 -54.18
C ARG A 740 0.57 5.34 -53.00
N PRO A 741 1.08 4.11 -52.96
CA PRO A 741 0.30 2.88 -52.94
C PRO A 741 -0.33 2.56 -51.58
N GLU A 742 -1.48 1.89 -51.66
CA GLU A 742 -2.32 1.38 -50.58
C GLU A 742 -1.53 0.75 -49.42
N MET A 743 -1.82 1.22 -48.19
CA MET A 743 -1.65 0.46 -46.96
C MET A 743 -2.99 0.46 -46.21
N PRO A 744 -3.44 -0.68 -45.66
CA PRO A 744 -4.86 -1.00 -45.63
C PRO A 744 -5.48 -0.77 -44.24
N TRP A 745 -5.50 0.45 -43.71
CA TRP A 745 -6.23 0.74 -42.46
C TRP A 745 -6.75 2.18 -42.40
N GLU A 746 -7.82 2.48 -43.13
CA GLU A 746 -8.60 3.72 -42.97
C GLU A 746 -9.90 3.44 -42.19
N SER A 747 -10.14 4.22 -41.13
CA SER A 747 -11.47 4.40 -40.56
C SER A 747 -11.70 5.87 -40.21
N ASN A 748 -12.80 6.38 -40.79
CA ASN A 748 -13.34 7.75 -40.81
C ASN A 748 -13.30 8.51 -39.49
N THR A 749 -12.17 9.15 -39.21
CA THR A 749 -12.08 10.43 -38.48
C THR A 749 -11.18 11.32 -39.34
N GLU A 750 -11.37 12.64 -39.37
CA GLU A 750 -10.47 13.55 -40.12
C GLU A 750 -9.03 13.51 -39.56
N ILE A 751 -8.29 12.45 -39.88
CA ILE A 751 -6.87 12.30 -39.60
C ILE A 751 -6.18 13.17 -40.65
N VAL A 752 -5.62 14.30 -40.20
CA VAL A 752 -5.06 15.35 -41.07
C VAL A 752 -3.81 14.85 -41.81
N GLY A 753 -4.04 14.17 -42.94
CA GLY A 753 -3.07 13.85 -43.97
C GLY A 753 -3.07 14.86 -45.13
N SER A 754 -3.62 16.07 -44.96
CA SER A 754 -3.55 17.09 -46.02
C SER A 754 -2.10 17.60 -46.14
N ARG A 755 -1.42 17.18 -47.21
CA ARG A 755 -0.08 17.65 -47.57
C ARG A 755 -0.12 19.16 -47.74
N LEU A 756 0.59 19.90 -46.89
CA LEU A 756 0.71 21.35 -47.03
C LEU A 756 1.50 21.67 -48.32
N PRO A 757 1.30 22.84 -48.94
CA PRO A 757 2.10 23.28 -50.08
C PRO A 757 3.61 23.23 -49.77
N PRO A 758 4.48 22.92 -50.75
CA PRO A 758 5.92 22.94 -50.52
C PRO A 758 6.41 24.29 -49.94
N GLY A 759 7.13 24.23 -48.81
CA GLY A 759 7.61 25.41 -48.09
C GLY A 759 6.61 26.06 -47.14
N ALA A 760 5.39 25.50 -47.00
CA ALA A 760 4.45 25.91 -45.96
C ALA A 760 4.78 25.25 -44.62
N GLU A 761 4.52 25.98 -43.54
CA GLU A 761 4.80 25.59 -42.16
C GLU A 761 3.49 25.33 -41.41
N ARG A 762 3.40 24.21 -40.71
CA ARG A 762 2.30 23.91 -39.79
C ARG A 762 2.69 24.36 -38.39
N ILE A 763 1.82 25.09 -37.72
CA ILE A 763 2.06 25.61 -36.37
C ILE A 763 1.05 24.98 -35.41
N ALA A 764 1.56 24.40 -34.33
CA ALA A 764 0.77 23.96 -33.19
C ALA A 764 0.91 25.00 -32.07
N LEU A 765 -0.19 25.64 -31.69
CA LEU A 765 -0.26 26.52 -30.52
C LEU A 765 -0.82 25.74 -29.34
N GLU A 766 -0.06 25.69 -28.26
CA GLU A 766 -0.43 24.99 -27.03
C GLU A 766 -0.42 25.96 -25.84
N PHE A 767 -1.51 25.97 -25.07
CA PHE A 767 -1.64 26.79 -23.88
C PHE A 767 -1.44 25.92 -22.64
N LEU A 768 -0.26 26.03 -22.03
CA LEU A 768 0.17 25.16 -20.94
C LEU A 768 -0.35 25.68 -19.59
N ASP A 769 -1.03 24.82 -18.83
CA ASP A 769 -1.47 25.11 -17.47
C ASP A 769 -0.32 25.01 -16.45
N SER A 770 -0.56 25.45 -15.21
CA SER A 770 0.43 25.34 -14.14
C SER A 770 0.89 23.90 -13.85
N LYS A 771 0.10 22.88 -14.23
CA LYS A 771 0.48 21.46 -14.06
C LYS A 771 1.49 21.00 -15.09
N ALA A 772 1.72 21.74 -16.17
CA ALA A 772 2.80 21.49 -17.12
C ALA A 772 4.18 21.83 -16.56
N PHE A 773 4.26 22.58 -15.46
CA PHE A 773 5.50 23.08 -14.87
C PHE A 773 5.78 22.48 -13.48
N CYS A 774 7.03 22.62 -13.02
CA CYS A 774 7.42 22.38 -11.63
C CYS A 774 6.77 23.43 -10.72
N ARG A 775 6.57 23.10 -9.44
CA ARG A 775 5.91 24.01 -8.51
C ARG A 775 6.75 25.26 -8.25
N ASN A 776 8.03 25.09 -7.99
CA ASN A 776 8.93 26.15 -7.54
C ASN A 776 9.44 27.09 -8.64
N ILE A 777 9.48 26.64 -9.88
CA ILE A 777 10.00 27.40 -11.02
C ILE A 777 9.22 27.07 -12.30
N PRO A 778 9.16 27.97 -13.30
CA PRO A 778 8.50 27.72 -14.59
C PRO A 778 9.29 26.74 -15.49
N HIS A 779 9.84 25.67 -14.91
CA HIS A 779 10.51 24.58 -15.61
C HIS A 779 9.49 23.55 -16.09
N MET A 780 9.53 23.23 -17.38
CA MET A 780 8.57 22.32 -18.01
C MET A 780 8.83 20.87 -17.62
N LYS A 781 7.77 20.13 -17.29
CA LYS A 781 7.85 18.72 -16.91
C LYS A 781 7.91 17.77 -18.10
N GLY A 782 8.36 16.54 -17.86
CA GLY A 782 8.81 15.63 -18.92
C GLY A 782 7.71 15.29 -19.92
N LYS A 783 6.47 15.09 -19.43
CA LYS A 783 5.33 14.80 -20.32
C LYS A 783 5.06 15.92 -21.32
N SER A 784 5.17 17.17 -20.91
CA SER A 784 4.96 18.34 -21.78
C SER A 784 6.12 18.53 -22.74
N ALA A 785 7.36 18.29 -22.29
CA ALA A 785 8.56 18.32 -23.12
C ALA A 785 8.53 17.23 -24.21
N MET A 786 8.20 15.99 -23.85
CA MET A 786 8.02 14.87 -24.78
C MET A 786 6.94 15.17 -25.81
N LYS A 787 5.80 15.75 -25.41
CA LYS A 787 4.74 16.16 -26.34
C LYS A 787 5.26 17.17 -27.37
N LYS A 788 6.01 18.18 -26.94
CA LYS A 788 6.62 19.18 -27.83
C LYS A 788 7.50 18.51 -28.89
N ARG A 789 8.44 17.67 -28.46
CA ARG A 789 9.37 16.95 -29.34
C ARG A 789 8.63 16.06 -30.35
N HIS A 790 7.60 15.34 -29.91
CA HIS A 790 6.77 14.52 -30.81
C HIS A 790 6.00 15.35 -31.85
N LEU A 791 5.47 16.52 -31.48
CA LEU A 791 4.81 17.41 -32.43
C LEU A 791 5.82 17.95 -33.46
N GLU A 792 7.05 18.27 -33.03
CA GLU A 792 8.13 18.69 -33.93
C GLU A 792 8.52 17.57 -34.92
N ILE A 793 8.63 16.32 -34.46
CA ILE A 793 8.83 15.14 -35.33
C ILE A 793 7.70 14.99 -36.35
N LEU A 794 6.46 15.31 -35.97
CA LEU A 794 5.30 15.30 -36.86
C LEU A 794 5.26 16.49 -37.85
N GLY A 795 6.29 17.34 -37.86
CA GLY A 795 6.43 18.46 -38.79
C GLY A 795 5.73 19.76 -38.34
N TYR A 796 5.41 19.88 -37.06
CA TYR A 796 4.88 21.13 -36.49
C TYR A 796 6.01 22.04 -36.01
N ARG A 797 5.87 23.34 -36.22
CA ARG A 797 6.48 24.35 -35.36
C ARG A 797 5.60 24.54 -34.13
N VAL A 798 6.13 24.19 -32.96
CA VAL A 798 5.36 24.24 -31.72
C VAL A 798 5.57 25.57 -31.00
N ILE A 799 4.47 26.26 -30.72
CA ILE A 799 4.43 27.48 -29.91
C ILE A 799 3.69 27.13 -28.62
N GLN A 800 4.47 26.91 -27.55
CA GLN A 800 3.93 26.71 -26.21
C GLN A 800 3.89 28.03 -25.46
N ILE A 801 2.69 28.40 -25.01
CA ILE A 801 2.42 29.63 -24.26
C ILE A 801 2.13 29.22 -22.82
N SER A 802 2.95 29.69 -21.88
CA SER A 802 2.74 29.37 -20.47
C SER A 802 1.56 30.16 -19.89
N GLN A 803 0.87 29.57 -18.91
CA GLN A 803 -0.14 30.27 -18.13
C GLN A 803 0.42 31.52 -17.42
N PHE A 804 1.68 31.49 -17.02
CA PHE A 804 2.37 32.60 -16.34
C PHE A 804 2.52 33.82 -17.27
N GLU A 805 2.91 33.60 -18.52
CA GLU A 805 2.99 34.66 -19.53
C GLU A 805 1.58 35.13 -19.92
N TRP A 806 0.68 34.20 -20.25
CA TRP A 806 -0.66 34.50 -20.78
C TRP A 806 -1.53 35.31 -19.83
N ASN A 807 -1.38 35.08 -18.52
CA ASN A 807 -2.11 35.78 -17.47
C ASN A 807 -1.30 36.92 -16.82
N SER A 808 -0.15 37.27 -17.37
CA SER A 808 0.66 38.40 -16.89
C SER A 808 -0.09 39.72 -17.04
N MET A 809 0.29 40.72 -16.23
CA MET A 809 -0.26 42.08 -16.35
C MET A 809 0.00 42.70 -17.73
N ALA A 810 1.11 42.34 -18.37
CA ALA A 810 1.46 42.78 -19.72
C ALA A 810 0.44 42.32 -20.77
N LEU A 811 -0.20 41.16 -20.57
CA LEU A 811 -1.23 40.60 -21.46
C LEU A 811 -2.65 40.75 -20.89
N SER A 812 -2.90 41.85 -20.17
CA SER A 812 -4.21 42.12 -19.55
C SER A 812 -5.28 42.59 -20.53
N THR A 813 -4.89 43.25 -21.64
CA THR A 813 -5.81 43.74 -22.66
C THR A 813 -5.90 42.79 -23.86
N LYS A 814 -7.02 42.85 -24.60
CA LYS A 814 -7.20 42.06 -25.83
C LYS A 814 -6.13 42.39 -26.87
N ASP A 815 -5.84 43.67 -27.06
CA ASP A 815 -4.86 44.12 -28.07
C ASP A 815 -3.45 43.63 -27.75
N ALA A 816 -3.03 43.69 -26.48
CA ALA A 816 -1.72 43.18 -26.07
C ALA A 816 -1.61 41.66 -26.31
N ARG A 817 -2.67 40.89 -26.01
CA ARG A 817 -2.71 39.45 -26.32
C ARG A 817 -2.64 39.18 -27.82
N MET A 818 -3.32 39.97 -28.63
CA MET A 818 -3.28 39.82 -30.09
C MET A 818 -1.91 40.16 -30.67
N ASP A 819 -1.27 41.23 -30.18
CA ASP A 819 0.09 41.59 -30.59
C ASP A 819 1.11 40.53 -30.17
N TYR A 820 1.01 39.99 -28.96
CA TYR A 820 1.82 38.86 -28.50
C TYR A 820 1.63 37.62 -29.39
N LEU A 821 0.40 37.28 -29.77
CA LEU A 821 0.14 36.17 -30.67
C LEU A 821 0.73 36.41 -32.07
N ARG A 822 0.65 37.64 -32.61
CA ARG A 822 1.29 38.01 -33.88
C ARG A 822 2.79 37.82 -33.81
N GLU A 823 3.43 38.34 -32.76
CA GLU A 823 4.86 38.22 -32.55
C GLU A 823 5.29 36.75 -32.50
N ARG A 824 4.58 35.91 -31.72
CA ARG A 824 4.90 34.48 -31.62
C ARG A 824 4.70 33.73 -32.93
N ILE A 825 3.64 34.01 -33.67
CA ILE A 825 3.30 33.30 -34.92
C ILE A 825 4.21 33.76 -36.07
N PHE A 826 4.33 35.07 -36.31
CA PHE A 826 5.00 35.64 -37.48
C PHE A 826 6.45 36.06 -37.22
N GLY A 827 6.86 36.29 -35.96
CA GLY A 827 8.18 36.81 -35.62
C GLY A 827 8.34 38.32 -35.82
N GLU A 828 7.23 39.06 -35.98
CA GLU A 828 7.24 40.52 -36.17
C GLU A 828 7.23 41.24 -34.81
N VAL A 829 8.34 41.91 -34.48
CA VAL A 829 8.35 42.93 -33.42
C VAL A 829 7.90 44.24 -34.06
N LYS A 830 6.86 44.88 -33.51
CA LYS A 830 6.48 46.23 -33.95
C LYS A 830 7.65 47.19 -33.69
N SER A 831 8.14 47.81 -34.76
CA SER A 831 9.02 48.98 -34.72
C SER A 831 8.38 50.16 -34.00
#